data_AF-A0AAU2ZN66-F1
#
_entry.id   AF-A0AAU2ZN66-F1
#
_cell.length_a   1.000
_cell.length_b   1.000
_cell.length_c   1.000
_cell.angle_alpha   90.00
_cell.angle_beta   90.00
_cell.angle_gamma   90.00
#
_symmetry.space_group_name_H-M   'P 1'
#
loop_
_entity.id
_entity.type
_entity.pdbx_description
1 polymer ?
#
loop_
_entity_poly.entity_id
_entity_poly.type
_entity_poly.pdbx_seq_one_letter_code
_entity_poly.pdbx_strand_id
1 'polypeptide(L)'
;MLGYTACLAHLADPERAVYLAGLEPGDDVDHRGTSFTAPLLSELLGALRDPGTGQPHLGVAGFGAATFEGDAGFGAATFEGEASFESATFKDMAWFGSAKFKDMAWFDSATFEDTAGFGTATFEGEAGFESATFEGDAGFRSATFKGDAGFESATFKDRAWFDLATFEDDAWFESTTFEGEAAFDSATFKGRAWFGAATFKDRAGFGAAAFEDLAGFESASFKRRAGFESASFKRRAEFESASFECGAWFRSATFEGRAGFGTATFEGSARFESATFEGDAWFGAATFKSPVDLGPFVCAGRVSLVGAVFGGPMTLSCVARRVECRRTRWMSTAELRLRYTTVDFSHAVFEYPLTIAAEAAPFVLSDGRPVTEQALAGAPDATVRIVSLRGVDAAHLVLADVDLSGCLFTGTVHLDQIRLEGACTFDTVPPAMHWRGWRPIRFTQRRTLAEEHHWRASQAGAVPGWNVAVFGAGRVGPLQLAPVYRALRKALEDGKHEPGAADFYYGEMEMRRHADDIPRSERGLLTAYWALSGYGMRASRALAWLGAAMLVTIVLLMGLGLPKDTPKQAATGTVPAGGGKVTFEIDEADPQNPTGERLTGERFDKALNVTLNSVVFRSADQDLTTSGTYIEMASRVTEPILLGLAVLAVRNRVKR
;
A
#
# COMPACT_ATOMS: atom_id res chain seq x y z
N MET A 1 8.06 4.19 71.38
CA MET A 1 9.47 3.73 71.34
C MET A 1 9.93 3.25 72.71
N LEU A 2 9.70 1.97 73.04
CA LEU A 2 10.53 1.29 74.04
C LEU A 2 11.86 1.00 73.33
N GLY A 3 12.85 1.85 73.57
CA GLY A 3 14.11 1.86 72.83
C GLY A 3 15.00 0.68 73.22
N TYR A 4 14.90 -0.42 72.49
CA TYR A 4 15.89 -1.49 72.52
C TYR A 4 17.05 -1.15 71.58
N THR A 5 18.29 -1.39 72.02
CA THR A 5 19.52 -1.13 71.23
C THR A 5 19.87 -2.28 70.28
N ALA A 6 19.14 -3.39 70.33
CA ALA A 6 19.32 -4.57 69.50
C ALA A 6 18.08 -4.77 68.61
N CYS A 7 18.28 -5.23 67.37
CA CYS A 7 17.15 -5.57 66.49
C CYS A 7 16.40 -6.80 67.02
N LEU A 8 15.15 -7.00 66.56
CA LEU A 8 14.22 -8.02 67.09
C LEU A 8 14.85 -9.43 67.13
N ALA A 9 15.67 -9.77 66.13
CA ALA A 9 16.39 -11.03 66.02
C ALA A 9 17.45 -11.27 67.11
N HIS A 10 18.00 -10.20 67.70
CA HIS A 10 19.04 -10.25 68.73
C HIS A 10 18.50 -9.98 70.15
N LEU A 11 17.18 -9.77 70.30
CA LEU A 11 16.56 -9.66 71.62
C LEU A 11 16.50 -11.02 72.31
N ALA A 12 16.84 -11.02 73.60
CA ALA A 12 16.66 -12.18 74.46
C ALA A 12 15.17 -12.55 74.55
N ASP A 13 14.85 -13.85 74.64
CA ASP A 13 13.47 -14.36 74.66
C ASP A 13 12.49 -13.59 75.59
N PRO A 14 12.83 -13.25 76.85
CA PRO A 14 11.90 -12.50 77.71
C PRO A 14 11.69 -11.06 77.25
N GLU A 15 12.69 -10.39 76.68
CA GLU A 15 12.57 -9.02 76.16
C GLU A 15 11.73 -9.01 74.87
N ARG A 16 11.92 -10.01 74.01
CA ARG A 16 11.12 -10.22 72.80
C ARG A 16 9.65 -10.45 73.13
N ALA A 17 9.35 -11.29 74.12
CA ALA A 17 7.98 -11.56 74.54
C ALA A 17 7.28 -10.29 75.06
N VAL A 18 8.00 -9.43 75.79
CA VAL A 18 7.46 -8.13 76.26
C VAL A 18 7.21 -7.19 75.10
N TYR A 19 8.13 -7.10 74.13
CA TYR A 19 7.94 -6.30 72.92
C TYR A 19 6.71 -6.75 72.14
N LEU A 20 6.61 -8.05 71.83
CA LEU A 20 5.50 -8.62 71.05
C LEU A 20 4.16 -8.48 71.76
N ALA A 21 4.09 -8.67 73.08
CA ALA A 21 2.85 -8.51 73.85
C ALA A 21 2.37 -7.05 73.95
N GLY A 22 3.23 -6.08 73.63
CA GLY A 22 2.90 -4.66 73.62
C GLY A 22 2.40 -4.13 72.28
N LEU A 23 2.38 -4.96 71.23
CA LEU A 23 1.89 -4.59 69.90
C LEU A 23 0.37 -4.75 69.83
N GLU A 24 -0.28 -3.77 69.21
CA GLU A 24 -1.69 -3.81 68.85
C GLU A 24 -1.86 -3.82 67.31
N PRO A 25 -2.97 -4.38 66.77
CA PRO A 25 -3.24 -4.35 65.34
C PRO A 25 -3.27 -2.91 64.79
N GLY A 26 -2.48 -2.64 63.76
CA GLY A 26 -2.32 -1.30 63.17
C GLY A 26 -1.14 -0.49 63.73
N ASP A 27 -0.36 -1.04 64.66
CA ASP A 27 0.86 -0.39 65.14
C ASP A 27 1.95 -0.30 64.05
N ASP A 28 2.77 0.74 64.17
CA ASP A 28 3.95 0.95 63.33
C ASP A 28 5.11 0.04 63.78
N VAL A 29 5.80 -0.57 62.81
CA VAL A 29 6.97 -1.42 63.04
C VAL A 29 8.17 -0.97 62.21
N ASP A 30 9.35 -0.93 62.82
CA ASP A 30 10.63 -0.66 62.15
C ASP A 30 11.62 -1.79 62.45
N HIS A 31 11.83 -2.62 61.45
CA HIS A 31 12.71 -3.79 61.47
C HIS A 31 13.67 -3.79 60.28
N ARG A 32 14.06 -2.60 59.81
CA ARG A 32 15.06 -2.46 58.75
C ARG A 32 16.38 -3.14 59.13
N GLY A 33 17.00 -3.81 58.16
CA GLY A 33 18.26 -4.55 58.37
C GLY A 33 18.16 -5.77 59.28
N THR A 34 16.96 -6.20 59.67
CA THR A 34 16.77 -7.33 60.60
C THR A 34 16.67 -8.65 59.86
N SER A 35 17.28 -9.71 60.39
CA SER A 35 17.13 -11.08 59.87
C SER A 35 15.96 -11.80 60.55
N PHE A 36 14.96 -12.22 59.78
CA PHE A 36 13.78 -12.93 60.24
C PHE A 36 13.87 -14.42 59.92
N THR A 37 13.70 -15.27 60.93
CA THR A 37 13.35 -16.68 60.71
C THR A 37 11.84 -16.81 60.56
N ALA A 38 11.35 -17.87 59.89
CA ALA A 38 9.92 -18.12 59.72
C ALA A 38 9.12 -18.08 61.05
N PRO A 39 9.59 -18.71 62.15
CA PRO A 39 8.93 -18.61 63.45
C PRO A 39 8.89 -17.18 64.00
N LEU A 40 9.99 -16.41 63.88
CA LEU A 40 10.06 -15.04 64.38
C LEU A 40 9.09 -14.12 63.64
N LEU A 41 8.98 -14.26 62.31
CA LEU A 41 8.00 -13.51 61.53
C LEU A 41 6.57 -13.88 61.92
N SER A 42 6.29 -15.17 62.12
CA SER A 42 4.98 -15.65 62.55
C SER A 42 4.59 -15.11 63.93
N GLU A 43 5.54 -15.02 64.86
CA GLU A 43 5.34 -14.38 66.17
C GLU A 43 5.01 -12.89 66.04
N LEU A 44 5.74 -12.15 65.20
CA LEU A 44 5.48 -10.72 64.94
C LEU A 44 4.10 -10.50 64.33
N LEU A 45 3.77 -11.21 63.24
CA LEU A 45 2.47 -11.07 62.56
C LEU A 45 1.31 -11.60 63.41
N GLY A 46 1.58 -12.56 64.29
CA GLY A 46 0.63 -13.06 65.27
C GLY A 46 0.25 -12.01 66.32
N ALA A 47 1.21 -11.20 66.76
CA ALA A 47 0.98 -10.10 67.69
C ALA A 47 0.14 -8.97 67.05
N LEU A 48 0.34 -8.71 65.75
CA LEU A 48 -0.36 -7.68 64.98
C LEU A 48 -1.69 -8.16 64.36
N ARG A 49 -2.19 -9.33 64.76
CA ARG A 49 -3.38 -9.93 64.14
C ARG A 49 -4.65 -9.25 64.66
N ASP A 50 -5.44 -8.69 63.75
CA ASP A 50 -6.75 -8.10 64.07
C ASP A 50 -7.74 -9.20 64.52
N PRO A 51 -8.35 -9.10 65.72
CA PRO A 51 -9.33 -10.07 66.21
C PRO A 51 -10.59 -10.20 65.34
N GLY A 52 -10.97 -9.15 64.61
CA GLY A 52 -12.18 -9.13 63.79
C GLY A 52 -12.01 -9.83 62.45
N THR A 53 -10.86 -9.64 61.79
CA THR A 53 -10.56 -10.22 60.47
C THR A 53 -9.75 -11.50 60.56
N GLY A 54 -9.03 -11.70 61.68
CA GLY A 54 -8.06 -12.78 61.86
C GLY A 54 -6.82 -12.62 60.99
N GLN A 55 -6.58 -11.44 60.40
CA GLN A 55 -5.46 -11.17 59.49
C GLN A 55 -4.44 -10.23 60.13
N PRO A 56 -3.16 -10.30 59.75
CA PRO A 56 -2.16 -9.32 60.19
C PRO A 56 -2.57 -7.91 59.75
N HIS A 57 -2.47 -6.96 60.65
CA HIS A 57 -2.80 -5.55 60.41
C HIS A 57 -1.65 -4.68 60.93
N LEU A 58 -0.96 -4.03 60.01
CA LEU A 58 0.24 -3.24 60.28
C LEU A 58 -0.04 -1.77 59.93
N GLY A 59 0.52 -0.84 60.73
CA GLY A 59 0.57 0.58 60.39
C GLY A 59 1.65 0.85 59.33
N VAL A 60 2.59 1.74 59.63
CA VAL A 60 3.83 1.89 58.85
C VAL A 60 4.75 0.70 59.13
N ALA A 61 5.22 0.03 58.08
CA ALA A 61 6.00 -1.20 58.17
C ALA A 61 7.36 -1.07 57.45
N GLY A 62 8.43 -0.87 58.22
CA GLY A 62 9.80 -0.78 57.71
C GLY A 62 10.55 -2.11 57.78
N PHE A 63 10.70 -2.78 56.64
CA PHE A 63 11.50 -4.00 56.44
C PHE A 63 12.64 -3.81 55.43
N GLY A 64 12.97 -2.57 55.06
CA GLY A 64 14.08 -2.28 54.15
C GLY A 64 15.41 -2.91 54.60
N ALA A 65 16.14 -3.51 53.67
CA ALA A 65 17.36 -4.29 53.89
C ALA A 65 17.22 -5.48 54.86
N ALA A 66 15.99 -5.90 55.21
CA ALA A 66 15.78 -7.09 56.03
C ALA A 66 16.10 -8.37 55.25
N THR A 67 16.44 -9.45 55.96
CA THR A 67 16.63 -10.78 55.36
C THR A 67 15.65 -11.77 55.96
N PHE A 68 14.77 -12.34 55.16
CA PHE A 68 13.88 -13.42 55.55
C PHE A 68 14.54 -14.76 55.21
N GLU A 69 15.04 -15.43 56.25
CA GLU A 69 15.82 -16.67 56.17
C GLU A 69 14.96 -17.92 55.92
N GLY A 70 13.63 -17.79 56.01
CA GLY A 70 12.67 -18.85 55.70
C GLY A 70 11.37 -18.27 55.15
N ASP A 71 10.33 -19.11 55.01
CA ASP A 71 9.04 -18.71 54.46
C ASP A 71 8.51 -17.40 55.07
N ALA A 72 8.28 -16.40 54.21
CA ALA A 72 7.83 -15.08 54.57
C ALA A 72 6.35 -14.90 54.23
N GLY A 73 5.47 -15.26 55.17
CA GLY A 73 4.01 -15.26 54.96
C GLY A 73 3.32 -13.96 55.39
N PHE A 74 3.09 -13.05 54.43
CA PHE A 74 2.28 -11.83 54.57
C PHE A 74 0.89 -11.95 53.92
N GLY A 75 0.43 -13.17 53.64
CA GLY A 75 -0.82 -13.42 52.95
C GLY A 75 -2.02 -12.80 53.66
N ALA A 76 -2.85 -12.08 52.89
CA ALA A 76 -4.00 -11.34 53.36
C ALA A 76 -3.71 -10.29 54.46
N ALA A 77 -2.44 -9.92 54.68
CA ALA A 77 -2.10 -8.83 55.59
C ALA A 77 -2.62 -7.50 55.06
N THR A 78 -2.99 -6.60 55.96
CA THR A 78 -3.32 -5.20 55.65
C THR A 78 -2.22 -4.30 56.18
N PHE A 79 -1.63 -3.49 55.29
CA PHE A 79 -0.70 -2.42 55.61
C PHE A 79 -1.45 -1.09 55.44
N GLU A 80 -1.77 -0.42 56.54
CA GLU A 80 -2.49 0.87 56.52
C GLU A 80 -1.56 2.03 56.13
N GLY A 81 -0.30 1.97 56.53
CA GLY A 81 0.72 2.96 56.19
C GLY A 81 1.73 2.41 55.18
N GLU A 82 2.79 3.20 54.94
CA GLU A 82 3.88 2.84 54.03
C GLU A 82 4.51 1.50 54.43
N ALA A 83 4.64 0.60 53.45
CA ALA A 83 5.27 -0.71 53.61
C ALA A 83 6.56 -0.76 52.78
N SER A 84 7.72 -0.65 53.44
CA SER A 84 9.02 -0.66 52.77
C SER A 84 9.72 -2.00 52.95
N PHE A 85 9.97 -2.69 51.85
CA PHE A 85 10.80 -3.89 51.68
C PHE A 85 11.98 -3.61 50.74
N GLU A 86 12.36 -2.34 50.59
CA GLU A 86 13.46 -1.90 49.72
C GLU A 86 14.76 -2.65 50.06
N SER A 87 15.42 -3.23 49.07
CA SER A 87 16.64 -4.02 49.24
C SER A 87 16.51 -5.22 50.20
N ALA A 88 15.29 -5.65 50.53
CA ALA A 88 15.09 -6.84 51.35
C ALA A 88 15.43 -8.12 50.57
N THR A 89 15.84 -9.17 51.28
CA THR A 89 16.15 -10.48 50.71
C THR A 89 15.21 -11.54 51.28
N PHE A 90 14.50 -12.26 50.44
CA PHE A 90 13.66 -13.39 50.79
C PHE A 90 14.31 -14.67 50.27
N LYS A 91 14.83 -15.51 51.17
CA LYS A 91 15.59 -16.71 50.79
C LYS A 91 14.70 -17.90 50.37
N ASP A 92 13.56 -18.03 51.04
CA ASP A 92 12.53 -19.03 50.73
C ASP A 92 11.24 -18.31 50.24
N MET A 93 10.11 -19.01 50.22
CA MET A 93 8.86 -18.53 49.64
C MET A 93 8.37 -17.23 50.30
N ALA A 94 8.13 -16.20 49.49
CA ALA A 94 7.55 -14.94 49.93
C ALA A 94 6.09 -14.84 49.47
N TRP A 95 5.15 -14.86 50.42
CA TRP A 95 3.73 -14.90 50.12
C TRP A 95 3.00 -13.64 50.57
N PHE A 96 2.64 -12.78 49.62
CA PHE A 96 1.82 -11.58 49.76
C PHE A 96 0.44 -11.73 49.10
N GLY A 97 0.00 -12.97 48.83
CA GLY A 97 -1.26 -13.24 48.17
C GLY A 97 -2.44 -12.65 48.95
N SER A 98 -3.33 -11.94 48.24
CA SER A 98 -4.47 -11.19 48.81
C SER A 98 -4.11 -10.11 49.83
N ALA A 99 -2.83 -9.73 49.98
CA ALA A 99 -2.42 -8.63 50.84
C ALA A 99 -2.98 -7.29 50.32
N LYS A 100 -3.17 -6.33 51.23
CA LYS A 100 -3.69 -5.00 50.93
C LYS A 100 -2.69 -3.97 51.42
N PHE A 101 -2.12 -3.23 50.49
CA PHE A 101 -1.26 -2.08 50.76
C PHE A 101 -2.09 -0.82 50.50
N LYS A 102 -2.49 -0.12 51.56
CA LYS A 102 -3.36 1.06 51.44
C LYS A 102 -2.61 2.34 51.14
N ASP A 103 -1.31 2.36 51.44
CA ASP A 103 -0.37 3.42 51.11
C ASP A 103 0.76 2.84 50.23
N MET A 104 1.86 3.57 50.06
CA MET A 104 2.99 3.16 49.22
C MET A 104 3.61 1.82 49.66
N ALA A 105 3.96 0.98 48.68
CA ALA A 105 4.61 -0.31 48.89
C ALA A 105 5.90 -0.40 48.08
N TRP A 106 7.05 -0.38 48.76
CA TRP A 106 8.37 -0.33 48.11
C TRP A 106 9.06 -1.68 48.20
N PHE A 107 9.28 -2.35 47.07
CA PHE A 107 10.06 -3.58 46.92
C PHE A 107 11.28 -3.35 46.03
N ASP A 108 11.69 -2.10 45.85
CA ASP A 108 12.78 -1.72 44.96
C ASP A 108 14.08 -2.38 45.41
N SER A 109 14.82 -2.93 44.44
CA SER A 109 16.04 -3.72 44.66
C SER A 109 15.86 -4.93 45.59
N ALA A 110 14.63 -5.35 45.90
CA ALA A 110 14.39 -6.56 46.68
C ALA A 110 14.81 -7.81 45.88
N THR A 111 15.29 -8.83 46.58
CA THR A 111 15.68 -10.12 46.00
C THR A 111 14.79 -11.22 46.56
N PHE A 112 14.11 -11.95 45.68
CA PHE A 112 13.31 -13.13 46.00
C PHE A 112 14.03 -14.35 45.43
N GLU A 113 14.70 -15.13 46.28
CA GLU A 113 15.51 -16.30 45.88
C GLU A 113 14.66 -17.53 45.53
N ASP A 114 13.41 -17.58 46.01
CA ASP A 114 12.38 -18.58 45.66
C ASP A 114 11.09 -17.85 45.19
N THR A 115 9.98 -18.57 45.17
CA THR A 115 8.67 -18.16 44.66
C THR A 115 8.14 -16.96 45.42
N ALA A 116 7.77 -15.91 44.68
CA ALA A 116 7.16 -14.70 45.22
C ALA A 116 5.70 -14.58 44.73
N GLY A 117 4.75 -14.68 45.64
CA GLY A 117 3.32 -14.67 45.34
C GLY A 117 2.63 -13.37 45.76
N PHE A 118 2.21 -12.56 44.81
CA PHE A 118 1.38 -11.34 44.98
C PHE A 118 -0.02 -11.49 44.38
N GLY A 119 -0.43 -12.73 44.06
CA GLY A 119 -1.71 -12.98 43.40
C GLY A 119 -2.88 -12.42 44.21
N THR A 120 -3.81 -11.74 43.54
CA THR A 120 -4.96 -11.02 44.15
C THR A 120 -4.61 -9.94 45.17
N ALA A 121 -3.32 -9.55 45.31
CA ALA A 121 -2.94 -8.42 46.14
C ALA A 121 -3.54 -7.12 45.60
N THR A 122 -3.79 -6.17 46.49
CA THR A 122 -4.28 -4.83 46.14
C THR A 122 -3.29 -3.80 46.63
N PHE A 123 -2.79 -2.97 45.73
CA PHE A 123 -1.95 -1.81 46.01
C PHE A 123 -2.80 -0.56 45.74
N GLU A 124 -3.17 0.16 46.80
CA GLU A 124 -3.97 1.39 46.68
C GLU A 124 -3.11 2.62 46.40
N GLY A 125 -1.88 2.65 46.94
CA GLY A 125 -0.83 3.61 46.59
C GLY A 125 0.10 3.11 45.48
N GLU A 126 1.23 3.80 45.29
CA GLU A 126 2.30 3.40 44.38
C GLU A 126 2.95 2.09 44.86
N ALA A 127 3.30 1.23 43.91
CA ALA A 127 3.96 -0.05 44.15
C ALA A 127 5.26 -0.11 43.34
N GLY A 128 6.39 0.02 44.02
CA GLY A 128 7.72 -0.02 43.41
C GLY A 128 8.34 -1.42 43.47
N PHE A 129 8.83 -1.91 42.34
CA PHE A 129 9.64 -3.11 42.19
C PHE A 129 10.85 -2.80 41.30
N GLU A 130 11.32 -1.55 41.28
CA GLU A 130 12.42 -1.11 40.43
C GLU A 130 13.67 -1.92 40.79
N SER A 131 14.35 -2.48 39.77
CA SER A 131 15.54 -3.31 39.94
C SER A 131 15.37 -4.54 40.86
N ALA A 132 14.13 -4.93 41.18
CA ALA A 132 13.86 -6.13 41.95
C ALA A 132 14.27 -7.39 41.16
N THR A 133 14.77 -8.40 41.86
CA THR A 133 15.19 -9.68 41.28
C THR A 133 14.34 -10.81 41.82
N PHE A 134 13.67 -11.51 40.91
CA PHE A 134 12.90 -12.72 41.18
C PHE A 134 13.64 -13.92 40.58
N GLU A 135 14.31 -14.70 41.43
CA GLU A 135 15.03 -15.91 41.03
C GLU A 135 14.07 -17.07 40.74
N GLY A 136 12.97 -17.18 41.51
CA GLY A 136 11.89 -18.15 41.30
C GLY A 136 10.68 -17.59 40.55
N ASP A 137 9.57 -18.33 40.57
CA ASP A 137 8.30 -17.90 39.96
C ASP A 137 7.75 -16.64 40.67
N ALA A 138 7.35 -15.62 39.90
CA ALA A 138 6.74 -14.40 40.39
C ALA A 138 5.27 -14.31 39.94
N GLY A 139 4.35 -14.41 40.90
CA GLY A 139 2.92 -14.46 40.62
C GLY A 139 2.17 -13.19 41.00
N PHE A 140 1.75 -12.38 40.03
CA PHE A 140 0.90 -11.19 40.18
C PHE A 140 -0.51 -11.40 39.61
N ARG A 141 -0.92 -12.66 39.42
CA ARG A 141 -2.21 -13.02 38.82
C ARG A 141 -3.37 -12.36 39.55
N SER A 142 -4.25 -11.67 38.82
CA SER A 142 -5.38 -10.93 39.37
C SER A 142 -5.02 -9.86 40.43
N ALA A 143 -3.75 -9.43 40.51
CA ALA A 143 -3.37 -8.31 41.36
C ALA A 143 -3.98 -7.01 40.83
N THR A 144 -4.27 -6.07 41.72
CA THR A 144 -4.82 -4.75 41.38
C THR A 144 -3.89 -3.66 41.88
N PHE A 145 -3.37 -2.86 40.95
CA PHE A 145 -2.55 -1.67 41.22
C PHE A 145 -3.41 -0.44 40.93
N LYS A 146 -3.80 0.30 41.97
CA LYS A 146 -4.60 1.53 41.82
C LYS A 146 -3.75 2.77 41.63
N GLY A 147 -2.56 2.81 42.24
CA GLY A 147 -1.52 3.79 41.92
C GLY A 147 -0.53 3.26 40.89
N ASP A 148 0.53 4.02 40.65
CA ASP A 148 1.60 3.66 39.71
C ASP A 148 2.28 2.35 40.13
N ALA A 149 2.57 1.49 39.15
CA ALA A 149 3.26 0.22 39.36
C ALA A 149 4.60 0.22 38.59
N GLY A 150 5.71 0.31 39.32
CA GLY A 150 7.06 0.34 38.77
C GLY A 150 7.72 -1.03 38.79
N PHE A 151 8.20 -1.52 37.65
CA PHE A 151 9.00 -2.75 37.46
C PHE A 151 10.24 -2.48 36.61
N GLU A 152 10.65 -1.21 36.52
CA GLU A 152 11.76 -0.78 35.69
C GLU A 152 13.05 -1.50 36.07
N SER A 153 13.79 -1.99 35.08
CA SER A 153 15.01 -2.76 35.28
C SER A 153 14.87 -4.03 36.16
N ALA A 154 13.65 -4.44 36.52
CA ALA A 154 13.44 -5.69 37.26
C ALA A 154 13.86 -6.90 36.43
N THR A 155 14.26 -7.97 37.12
CA THR A 155 14.67 -9.24 36.50
C THR A 155 13.82 -10.39 37.02
N PHE A 156 13.13 -11.06 36.11
CA PHE A 156 12.36 -12.29 36.38
C PHE A 156 13.08 -13.47 35.74
N LYS A 157 13.72 -14.31 36.55
CA LYS A 157 14.52 -15.44 36.03
C LYS A 157 13.69 -16.66 35.65
N ASP A 158 12.61 -16.91 36.39
CA ASP A 158 11.62 -17.93 36.04
C ASP A 158 10.32 -17.27 35.53
N ARG A 159 9.16 -17.91 35.72
CA ARG A 159 7.89 -17.43 35.14
C ARG A 159 7.36 -16.21 35.88
N ALA A 160 6.88 -15.22 35.12
CA ALA A 160 6.22 -14.03 35.62
C ALA A 160 4.75 -14.01 35.17
N TRP A 161 3.82 -14.18 36.09
CA TRP A 161 2.39 -14.23 35.80
C TRP A 161 1.67 -12.95 36.22
N PHE A 162 1.36 -12.10 35.25
CA PHE A 162 0.51 -10.91 35.36
C PHE A 162 -0.88 -11.14 34.76
N ASP A 163 -1.26 -12.39 34.49
CA ASP A 163 -2.58 -12.71 33.94
C ASP A 163 -3.71 -12.10 34.76
N LEU A 164 -4.69 -11.49 34.09
CA LEU A 164 -5.85 -10.85 34.73
C LEU A 164 -5.49 -9.72 35.71
N ALA A 165 -4.24 -9.25 35.77
CA ALA A 165 -3.86 -8.12 36.59
C ALA A 165 -4.52 -6.83 36.06
N THR A 166 -4.83 -5.90 36.96
CA THR A 166 -5.40 -4.60 36.62
C THR A 166 -4.48 -3.50 37.11
N PHE A 167 -4.04 -2.65 36.19
CA PHE A 167 -3.27 -1.43 36.46
C PHE A 167 -4.19 -0.24 36.19
N GLU A 168 -4.63 0.45 37.24
CA GLU A 168 -5.54 1.59 37.10
C GLU A 168 -4.82 2.89 36.73
N ASP A 169 -3.56 3.04 37.16
CA ASP A 169 -2.65 4.12 36.76
C ASP A 169 -1.51 3.58 35.89
N ASP A 170 -0.38 4.28 35.78
CA ASP A 170 0.71 3.90 34.89
C ASP A 170 1.45 2.64 35.36
N ALA A 171 1.82 1.79 34.40
CA ALA A 171 2.59 0.58 34.62
C ALA A 171 3.91 0.64 33.83
N TRP A 172 5.02 0.55 34.54
CA TRP A 172 6.36 0.76 33.98
C TRP A 172 7.14 -0.55 34.00
N PHE A 173 7.40 -1.12 32.83
CA PHE A 173 8.22 -2.31 32.60
C PHE A 173 9.42 -1.97 31.71
N GLU A 174 9.91 -0.73 31.80
CA GLU A 174 11.02 -0.26 30.96
C GLU A 174 12.31 -0.98 31.34
N SER A 175 13.05 -1.49 30.35
CA SER A 175 14.30 -2.25 30.55
C SER A 175 14.16 -3.50 31.44
N THR A 176 12.95 -3.97 31.71
CA THR A 176 12.70 -5.21 32.46
C THR A 176 13.21 -6.42 31.66
N THR A 177 13.82 -7.38 32.36
CA THR A 177 14.28 -8.64 31.76
C THR A 177 13.43 -9.81 32.26
N PHE A 178 12.74 -10.47 31.34
CA PHE A 178 12.04 -11.72 31.57
C PHE A 178 12.86 -12.86 30.94
N GLU A 179 13.55 -13.65 31.79
CA GLU A 179 14.29 -14.82 31.32
C GLU A 179 13.37 -16.02 31.08
N GLY A 180 12.34 -16.20 31.92
CA GLY A 180 11.26 -17.17 31.76
C GLY A 180 10.05 -16.63 30.99
N GLU A 181 8.95 -17.39 31.04
CA GLU A 181 7.68 -17.01 30.40
C GLU A 181 7.04 -15.81 31.12
N ALA A 182 6.67 -14.78 30.35
CA ALA A 182 5.97 -13.61 30.85
C ALA A 182 4.54 -13.60 30.32
N ALA A 183 3.55 -13.77 31.20
CA ALA A 183 2.15 -13.86 30.83
C ALA A 183 1.37 -12.64 31.35
N PHE A 184 0.87 -11.82 30.43
CA PHE A 184 -0.01 -10.67 30.65
C PHE A 184 -1.39 -10.95 30.03
N ASP A 185 -1.77 -12.23 29.88
CA ASP A 185 -2.99 -12.59 29.19
C ASP A 185 -4.20 -12.06 29.98
N SER A 186 -5.10 -11.37 29.27
CA SER A 186 -6.26 -10.68 29.84
C SER A 186 -5.94 -9.64 30.92
N ALA A 187 -4.70 -9.13 30.98
CA ALA A 187 -4.35 -7.99 31.82
C ALA A 187 -5.03 -6.71 31.30
N THR A 188 -5.39 -5.81 32.21
CA THR A 188 -6.01 -4.52 31.88
C THR A 188 -5.11 -3.38 32.34
N PHE A 189 -4.69 -2.54 31.41
CA PHE A 189 -3.90 -1.33 31.64
C PHE A 189 -4.79 -0.12 31.34
N LYS A 190 -5.29 0.55 32.38
CA LYS A 190 -6.11 1.76 32.24
C LYS A 190 -5.25 3.01 32.03
N GLY A 191 -4.12 3.10 32.73
CA GLY A 191 -3.06 4.08 32.48
C GLY A 191 -2.11 3.67 31.37
N ARG A 192 -0.97 4.36 31.27
CA ARG A 192 0.06 4.10 30.25
C ARG A 192 0.82 2.83 30.62
N ALA A 193 1.10 1.99 29.63
CA ALA A 193 1.88 0.77 29.81
C ALA A 193 3.19 0.85 29.02
N TRP A 194 4.32 0.91 29.72
CA TRP A 194 5.64 1.12 29.12
C TRP A 194 6.49 -0.14 29.19
N PHE A 195 6.65 -0.84 28.07
CA PHE A 195 7.55 -2.00 27.88
C PHE A 195 8.77 -1.64 27.03
N GLY A 196 9.15 -0.36 27.01
CA GLY A 196 10.31 0.13 26.25
C GLY A 196 11.60 -0.59 26.65
N ALA A 197 12.41 -1.00 25.68
CA ALA A 197 13.65 -1.75 25.89
C ALA A 197 13.52 -3.06 26.72
N ALA A 198 12.30 -3.52 27.00
CA ALA A 198 12.08 -4.76 27.73
C ALA A 198 12.60 -5.96 26.93
N THR A 199 13.21 -6.92 27.62
CA THR A 199 13.78 -8.12 27.01
C THR A 199 13.01 -9.36 27.45
N PHE A 200 12.33 -10.01 26.52
CA PHE A 200 11.62 -11.28 26.71
C PHE A 200 12.44 -12.41 26.09
N LYS A 201 13.16 -13.17 26.93
CA LYS A 201 14.02 -14.28 26.46
C LYS A 201 13.23 -15.56 26.17
N ASP A 202 12.07 -15.75 26.81
CA ASP A 202 11.10 -16.79 26.47
C ASP A 202 9.78 -16.20 25.93
N ARG A 203 8.69 -16.96 25.98
CA ARG A 203 7.36 -16.59 25.49
C ARG A 203 6.83 -15.37 26.24
N ALA A 204 6.28 -14.42 25.49
CA ALA A 204 5.56 -13.27 26.02
C ALA A 204 4.10 -13.33 25.53
N GLY A 205 3.16 -13.45 26.47
CA GLY A 205 1.73 -13.50 26.20
C GLY A 205 1.07 -12.19 26.58
N PHE A 206 0.37 -11.56 25.63
CA PHE A 206 -0.50 -10.40 25.82
C PHE A 206 -1.88 -10.68 25.20
N GLY A 207 -2.29 -11.95 25.15
CA GLY A 207 -3.54 -12.38 24.56
C GLY A 207 -4.72 -11.80 25.32
N ALA A 208 -5.66 -11.19 24.59
CA ALA A 208 -6.80 -10.48 25.14
C ALA A 208 -6.45 -9.38 26.18
N ALA A 209 -5.20 -8.90 26.20
CA ALA A 209 -4.83 -7.75 27.02
C ALA A 209 -5.54 -6.48 26.53
N ALA A 210 -5.96 -5.64 27.46
CA ALA A 210 -6.64 -4.38 27.18
C ALA A 210 -5.75 -3.20 27.59
N PHE A 211 -5.33 -2.41 26.60
CA PHE A 211 -4.59 -1.16 26.79
C PHE A 211 -5.53 0.01 26.51
N GLU A 212 -6.06 0.63 27.57
CA GLU A 212 -7.02 1.74 27.46
C GLU A 212 -6.35 3.10 27.20
N ASP A 213 -5.06 3.23 27.52
CA ASP A 213 -4.21 4.37 27.15
C ASP A 213 -3.01 3.95 26.27
N LEU A 214 -1.93 4.74 26.24
CA LEU A 214 -0.72 4.52 25.46
C LEU A 214 -0.03 3.20 25.86
N ALA A 215 0.33 2.40 24.86
CA ALA A 215 1.13 1.19 25.04
C ALA A 215 2.45 1.30 24.26
N GLY A 216 3.56 1.41 25.00
CA GLY A 216 4.90 1.51 24.44
C GLY A 216 5.63 0.17 24.49
N PHE A 217 6.19 -0.27 23.37
CA PHE A 217 7.05 -1.45 23.20
C PHE A 217 8.30 -1.07 22.39
N GLU A 218 8.71 0.20 22.44
CA GLU A 218 9.81 0.73 21.66
C GLU A 218 11.11 0.02 22.03
N SER A 219 11.84 -0.48 21.03
CA SER A 219 13.07 -1.26 21.21
C SER A 219 12.92 -2.53 22.07
N ALA A 220 11.70 -3.00 22.31
CA ALA A 220 11.46 -4.26 23.01
C ALA A 220 12.01 -5.44 22.19
N SER A 221 12.63 -6.40 22.88
CA SER A 221 13.26 -7.57 22.27
C SER A 221 12.55 -8.86 22.66
N PHE A 222 11.87 -9.49 21.70
CA PHE A 222 11.21 -10.77 21.85
C PHE A 222 12.03 -11.89 21.19
N LYS A 223 12.68 -12.72 22.01
CA LYS A 223 13.54 -13.84 21.54
C LYS A 223 12.73 -15.07 21.13
N ARG A 224 11.57 -15.29 21.74
CA ARG A 224 10.62 -16.36 21.40
C ARG A 224 9.32 -15.76 20.87
N ARG A 225 8.22 -16.51 21.01
CA ARG A 225 6.91 -16.10 20.50
C ARG A 225 6.34 -14.96 21.35
N ALA A 226 5.96 -13.87 20.69
CA ALA A 226 5.18 -12.78 21.26
C ALA A 226 3.73 -12.88 20.74
N GLY A 227 2.80 -13.15 21.65
CA GLY A 227 1.37 -13.26 21.34
C GLY A 227 0.62 -12.01 21.77
N PHE A 228 -0.11 -11.40 20.84
CA PHE A 228 -1.01 -10.26 21.06
C PHE A 228 -2.42 -10.59 20.53
N GLU A 229 -2.81 -11.87 20.61
CA GLU A 229 -4.05 -12.35 20.01
C GLU A 229 -5.26 -11.73 20.71
N SER A 230 -6.15 -11.10 19.95
CA SER A 230 -7.32 -10.38 20.48
C SER A 230 -6.98 -9.26 21.46
N ALA A 231 -5.72 -8.80 21.50
CA ALA A 231 -5.33 -7.63 22.28
C ALA A 231 -6.06 -6.38 21.73
N SER A 232 -6.43 -5.47 22.63
CA SER A 232 -7.11 -4.23 22.28
C SER A 232 -6.27 -3.02 22.70
N PHE A 233 -6.03 -2.12 21.76
CA PHE A 233 -5.27 -0.88 21.96
C PHE A 233 -6.17 0.31 21.65
N LYS A 234 -6.64 1.00 22.68
CA LYS A 234 -7.56 2.14 22.55
C LYS A 234 -6.87 3.41 22.07
N ARG A 235 -5.60 3.60 22.44
CA ARG A 235 -4.75 4.74 22.02
C ARG A 235 -3.60 4.27 21.14
N ARG A 236 -2.46 4.97 21.17
CA ARG A 236 -1.30 4.64 20.34
C ARG A 236 -0.61 3.40 20.90
N ALA A 237 -0.26 2.49 20.00
CA ALA A 237 0.58 1.33 20.28
C ALA A 237 1.89 1.48 19.50
N GLU A 238 3.02 1.61 20.18
CA GLU A 238 4.31 1.92 19.56
C GLU A 238 5.27 0.74 19.73
N PHE A 239 5.57 0.04 18.65
CA PHE A 239 6.54 -1.04 18.53
C PHE A 239 7.78 -0.57 17.72
N GLU A 240 8.12 0.71 17.81
CA GLU A 240 9.23 1.29 17.04
C GLU A 240 10.56 0.61 17.41
N SER A 241 11.33 0.17 16.42
CA SER A 241 12.58 -0.58 16.62
C SER A 241 12.47 -1.88 17.43
N ALA A 242 11.26 -2.40 17.66
CA ALA A 242 11.08 -3.69 18.32
C ALA A 242 11.66 -4.83 17.47
N SER A 243 12.25 -5.85 18.12
CA SER A 243 12.79 -7.03 17.46
C SER A 243 12.01 -8.29 17.82
N PHE A 244 11.50 -8.99 16.80
CA PHE A 244 10.79 -10.26 16.94
C PHE A 244 11.62 -11.37 16.26
N GLU A 245 12.37 -12.14 17.04
CA GLU A 245 13.29 -13.16 16.48
C GLU A 245 12.55 -14.43 16.02
N CYS A 246 11.44 -14.77 16.69
CA CYS A 246 10.57 -15.89 16.31
C CYS A 246 9.22 -15.39 15.75
N GLY A 247 8.10 -15.65 16.42
CA GLY A 247 6.77 -15.30 15.91
C GLY A 247 6.16 -14.10 16.62
N ALA A 248 5.53 -13.19 15.87
CA ALA A 248 4.72 -12.10 16.39
C ALA A 248 3.27 -12.26 15.91
N TRP A 249 2.36 -12.57 16.82
CA TRP A 249 0.98 -12.98 16.49
C TRP A 249 -0.02 -11.92 16.95
N PHE A 250 -0.53 -11.12 16.01
CA PHE A 250 -1.54 -10.07 16.24
C PHE A 250 -2.92 -10.50 15.74
N ARG A 251 -3.23 -11.80 15.83
CA ARG A 251 -4.49 -12.34 15.31
C ARG A 251 -5.68 -11.71 16.03
N SER A 252 -6.64 -11.18 15.29
CA SER A 252 -7.82 -10.49 15.85
C SER A 252 -7.50 -9.30 16.77
N ALA A 253 -6.27 -8.78 16.74
CA ALA A 253 -5.90 -7.59 17.51
C ALA A 253 -6.64 -6.35 16.96
N THR A 254 -7.06 -5.46 17.86
CA THR A 254 -7.77 -4.23 17.51
C THR A 254 -6.96 -3.02 17.92
N PHE A 255 -6.65 -2.14 16.96
CA PHE A 255 -5.94 -0.89 17.16
C PHE A 255 -6.88 0.26 16.81
N GLU A 256 -7.48 0.88 17.83
CA GLU A 256 -8.36 2.04 17.64
C GLU A 256 -7.54 3.32 17.38
N GLY A 257 -6.39 3.44 18.05
CA GLY A 257 -5.40 4.47 17.77
C GLY A 257 -4.40 4.09 16.67
N ARG A 258 -3.33 4.88 16.56
CA ARG A 258 -2.23 4.62 15.62
C ARG A 258 -1.37 3.44 16.12
N ALA A 259 -1.07 2.51 15.21
CA ALA A 259 -0.12 1.42 15.46
C ALA A 259 1.20 1.70 14.73
N GLY A 260 2.28 1.90 15.49
CA GLY A 260 3.62 2.15 14.98
C GLY A 260 4.48 0.90 15.05
N PHE A 261 4.99 0.44 13.92
CA PHE A 261 5.99 -0.63 13.77
C PHE A 261 7.19 -0.11 12.97
N GLY A 262 7.48 1.19 13.08
CA GLY A 262 8.60 1.82 12.38
C GLY A 262 9.91 1.16 12.77
N THR A 263 10.81 0.91 11.81
CA THR A 263 12.13 0.27 12.03
C THR A 263 12.13 -1.08 12.76
N ALA A 264 10.95 -1.67 12.99
CA ALA A 264 10.82 -2.96 13.64
C ALA A 264 11.40 -4.08 12.76
N THR A 265 12.00 -5.08 13.40
CA THR A 265 12.59 -6.23 12.70
C THR A 265 11.83 -7.50 13.04
N PHE A 266 11.24 -8.13 12.03
CA PHE A 266 10.58 -9.42 12.12
C PHE A 266 11.48 -10.48 11.49
N GLU A 267 12.20 -11.24 12.31
CA GLU A 267 13.08 -12.30 11.83
C GLU A 267 12.31 -13.59 11.55
N GLY A 268 11.26 -13.90 12.32
CA GLY A 268 10.32 -14.98 12.01
C GLY A 268 8.95 -14.47 11.57
N SER A 269 7.92 -15.30 11.73
CA SER A 269 6.60 -15.04 11.12
C SER A 269 5.79 -13.97 11.86
N ALA A 270 5.40 -12.91 11.15
CA ALA A 270 4.43 -11.93 11.62
C ALA A 270 3.03 -12.27 11.08
N ARG A 271 2.02 -12.36 11.94
CA ARG A 271 0.64 -12.73 11.57
C ARG A 271 -0.35 -11.67 12.03
N PHE A 272 -1.12 -11.13 11.10
CA PHE A 272 -2.14 -10.10 11.34
C PHE A 272 -3.54 -10.55 10.89
N GLU A 273 -3.78 -11.86 10.83
CA GLU A 273 -5.09 -12.40 10.43
C GLU A 273 -6.22 -11.83 11.30
N SER A 274 -7.26 -11.28 10.67
CA SER A 274 -8.41 -10.66 11.32
C SER A 274 -8.08 -9.41 12.18
N ALA A 275 -6.87 -8.86 12.08
CA ALA A 275 -6.54 -7.62 12.78
C ALA A 275 -7.35 -6.44 12.21
N THR A 276 -7.71 -5.50 13.09
CA THR A 276 -8.46 -4.29 12.72
C THR A 276 -7.69 -3.06 13.17
N PHE A 277 -7.39 -2.16 12.24
CA PHE A 277 -6.79 -0.86 12.49
C PHE A 277 -7.82 0.22 12.18
N GLU A 278 -8.39 0.87 13.19
CA GLU A 278 -9.25 2.05 12.97
C GLU A 278 -8.40 3.30 12.70
N GLY A 279 -7.20 3.36 13.29
CA GLY A 279 -6.18 4.37 13.01
C GLY A 279 -5.23 4.02 11.85
N ASP A 280 -4.11 4.75 11.80
CA ASP A 280 -3.03 4.51 10.85
C ASP A 280 -2.12 3.35 11.31
N ALA A 281 -1.72 2.49 10.38
CA ALA A 281 -0.75 1.42 10.60
C ALA A 281 0.58 1.77 9.91
N TRP A 282 1.61 2.06 10.70
CA TRP A 282 2.92 2.49 10.20
C TRP A 282 3.93 1.35 10.29
N PHE A 283 4.43 0.88 9.17
CA PHE A 283 5.51 -0.11 9.02
C PHE A 283 6.73 0.48 8.29
N GLY A 284 6.93 1.80 8.35
CA GLY A 284 8.00 2.48 7.65
C GLY A 284 9.39 2.01 8.10
N ALA A 285 10.27 1.69 7.15
CA ALA A 285 11.59 1.12 7.38
C ALA A 285 11.61 -0.20 8.18
N ALA A 286 10.46 -0.87 8.34
CA ALA A 286 10.42 -2.19 8.96
C ALA A 286 11.12 -3.24 8.08
N THR A 287 11.73 -4.23 8.70
CA THR A 287 12.44 -5.32 8.02
C THR A 287 11.78 -6.66 8.31
N PHE A 288 11.38 -7.37 7.26
CA PHE A 288 10.79 -8.69 7.34
C PHE A 288 11.73 -9.71 6.69
N LYS A 289 12.40 -10.56 7.49
CA LYS A 289 13.42 -11.49 6.96
C LYS A 289 12.84 -12.84 6.53
N SER A 290 11.85 -13.35 7.26
CA SER A 290 11.21 -14.64 7.00
C SER A 290 9.96 -14.51 6.11
N PRO A 291 9.39 -15.63 5.63
CA PRO A 291 8.10 -15.60 4.96
C PRO A 291 7.01 -14.99 5.85
N VAL A 292 6.23 -14.07 5.29
CA VAL A 292 5.21 -13.33 6.04
C VAL A 292 3.86 -13.43 5.36
N ASP A 293 2.84 -13.75 6.14
CA ASP A 293 1.44 -13.62 5.75
C ASP A 293 0.82 -12.42 6.49
N LEU A 294 0.88 -11.27 5.83
CA LEU A 294 0.32 -10.02 6.32
C LEU A 294 -1.17 -9.97 5.95
N GLY A 295 -2.00 -10.64 6.73
CA GLY A 295 -3.46 -10.53 6.68
C GLY A 295 -4.18 -11.87 6.46
N PRO A 296 -5.48 -11.84 6.10
CA PRO A 296 -6.26 -10.64 5.76
C PRO A 296 -6.55 -9.75 6.98
N PHE A 297 -6.37 -8.44 6.83
CA PHE A 297 -6.68 -7.42 7.87
C PHE A 297 -7.38 -6.19 7.28
N VAL A 298 -8.01 -5.39 8.15
CA VAL A 298 -8.72 -4.16 7.76
C VAL A 298 -8.04 -2.94 8.38
N CYS A 299 -7.82 -1.89 7.58
CA CYS A 299 -7.32 -0.62 8.04
C CYS A 299 -8.19 0.54 7.52
N ALA A 300 -8.86 1.25 8.42
CA ALA A 300 -9.68 2.41 8.06
C ALA A 300 -8.81 3.63 7.71
N GLY A 301 -7.65 3.76 8.37
CA GLY A 301 -6.65 4.78 8.12
C GLY A 301 -5.71 4.46 6.94
N ARG A 302 -4.44 4.84 7.09
CA ARG A 302 -3.36 4.60 6.12
C ARG A 302 -2.45 3.47 6.59
N VAL A 303 -2.10 2.59 5.67
CA VAL A 303 -1.00 1.64 5.83
C VAL A 303 0.25 2.23 5.19
N SER A 304 1.29 2.51 5.97
CA SER A 304 2.56 3.06 5.46
C SER A 304 3.66 2.01 5.53
N LEU A 305 4.14 1.54 4.38
CA LEU A 305 5.27 0.62 4.24
C LEU A 305 6.52 1.35 3.73
N VAL A 306 6.59 2.67 3.90
CA VAL A 306 7.62 3.50 3.27
C VAL A 306 9.02 3.08 3.72
N GLY A 307 9.87 2.68 2.78
CA GLY A 307 11.23 2.20 3.09
C GLY A 307 11.32 0.79 3.67
N ALA A 308 10.20 0.06 3.78
CA ALA A 308 10.22 -1.31 4.32
C ALA A 308 11.00 -2.27 3.41
N VAL A 309 11.62 -3.27 4.02
CA VAL A 309 12.44 -4.29 3.35
C VAL A 309 11.82 -5.66 3.58
N PHE A 310 11.55 -6.38 2.49
CA PHE A 310 10.99 -7.73 2.50
C PHE A 310 12.02 -8.72 1.95
N GLY A 311 12.65 -9.45 2.85
CA GLY A 311 13.67 -10.47 2.56
C GLY A 311 13.09 -11.85 2.20
N GLY A 312 11.91 -12.18 2.72
CA GLY A 312 11.24 -13.47 2.51
C GLY A 312 10.02 -13.37 1.57
N PRO A 313 9.51 -14.53 1.08
CA PRO A 313 8.25 -14.57 0.34
C PRO A 313 7.11 -13.96 1.15
N MET A 314 6.27 -13.15 0.51
CA MET A 314 5.25 -12.39 1.23
C MET A 314 3.89 -12.43 0.53
N THR A 315 2.84 -12.63 1.32
CA THR A 315 1.47 -12.35 0.91
C THR A 315 0.93 -11.21 1.77
N LEU A 316 0.48 -10.13 1.13
CA LEU A 316 -0.23 -9.04 1.78
C LEU A 316 -1.69 -9.11 1.35
N SER A 317 -2.57 -9.38 2.30
CA SER A 317 -4.02 -9.35 2.07
C SER A 317 -4.59 -8.25 2.94
N CYS A 318 -5.04 -7.15 2.36
CA CYS A 318 -5.59 -6.06 3.18
C CYS A 318 -6.71 -5.27 2.52
N VAL A 319 -7.62 -4.80 3.37
CA VAL A 319 -8.69 -3.87 3.02
C VAL A 319 -8.33 -2.52 3.62
N ALA A 320 -7.94 -1.54 2.80
CA ALA A 320 -7.48 -0.24 3.31
C ALA A 320 -7.75 0.89 2.31
N ARG A 321 -7.93 2.14 2.78
CA ARG A 321 -8.14 3.28 1.84
C ARG A 321 -6.86 3.66 1.10
N ARG A 322 -5.71 3.53 1.77
CA ARG A 322 -4.42 4.00 1.26
C ARG A 322 -3.28 3.14 1.78
N VAL A 323 -2.46 2.65 0.86
CA VAL A 323 -1.23 1.91 1.12
C VAL A 323 -0.06 2.65 0.47
N GLU A 324 0.94 3.03 1.26
CA GLU A 324 2.14 3.71 0.77
C GLU A 324 3.34 2.77 0.76
N CYS A 325 3.74 2.32 -0.42
CA CYS A 325 4.90 1.45 -0.66
C CYS A 325 6.08 2.23 -1.28
N ARG A 326 6.28 3.49 -0.88
CA ARG A 326 7.36 4.31 -1.45
C ARG A 326 8.71 3.81 -0.96
N ARG A 327 9.70 3.69 -1.86
CA ARG A 327 11.07 3.25 -1.53
C ARG A 327 11.14 1.87 -0.83
N THR A 328 10.13 1.02 -0.99
CA THR A 328 10.17 -0.36 -0.48
C THR A 328 11.17 -1.20 -1.27
N ARG A 329 11.78 -2.20 -0.62
CA ARG A 329 12.65 -3.17 -1.29
C ARG A 329 12.07 -4.58 -1.14
N TRP A 330 11.88 -5.26 -2.26
CA TRP A 330 11.32 -6.60 -2.33
C TRP A 330 12.39 -7.56 -2.86
N MET A 331 12.97 -8.35 -1.95
CA MET A 331 14.08 -9.27 -2.21
C MET A 331 13.61 -10.73 -2.35
N SER A 332 12.30 -10.94 -2.53
CA SER A 332 11.69 -12.25 -2.77
C SER A 332 10.34 -12.08 -3.47
N THR A 333 9.68 -13.19 -3.81
CA THR A 333 8.36 -13.18 -4.46
C THR A 333 7.30 -12.60 -3.54
N ALA A 334 6.45 -11.73 -4.08
CA ALA A 334 5.37 -11.12 -3.30
C ALA A 334 4.03 -11.10 -4.04
N GLU A 335 2.95 -11.31 -3.28
CA GLU A 335 1.57 -11.21 -3.76
C GLU A 335 0.80 -10.21 -2.89
N LEU A 336 0.26 -9.16 -3.52
CA LEU A 336 -0.54 -8.14 -2.87
C LEU A 336 -1.98 -8.28 -3.35
N ARG A 337 -2.86 -8.74 -2.46
CA ARG A 337 -4.30 -8.85 -2.65
C ARG A 337 -4.98 -7.72 -1.91
N LEU A 338 -5.56 -6.78 -2.65
CA LEU A 338 -6.01 -5.50 -2.11
C LEU A 338 -7.49 -5.25 -2.41
N ARG A 339 -8.17 -4.49 -1.54
CA ARG A 339 -9.55 -4.03 -1.75
C ARG A 339 -9.73 -2.59 -1.27
N TYR A 340 -10.46 -1.77 -2.04
CA TYR A 340 -10.74 -0.34 -1.78
C TYR A 340 -9.50 0.57 -1.71
N THR A 341 -8.36 0.09 -2.22
CA THR A 341 -7.04 0.67 -1.89
C THR A 341 -6.49 1.59 -2.96
N THR A 342 -6.00 2.75 -2.54
CA THR A 342 -5.05 3.56 -3.34
C THR A 342 -3.60 3.21 -2.98
N VAL A 343 -2.78 2.84 -3.96
CA VAL A 343 -1.40 2.37 -3.71
C VAL A 343 -0.34 3.22 -4.41
N ASP A 344 0.72 3.59 -3.70
CA ASP A 344 1.86 4.34 -4.24
C ASP A 344 3.17 3.54 -4.11
N PHE A 345 3.78 3.17 -5.24
CA PHE A 345 5.06 2.44 -5.31
C PHE A 345 6.23 3.32 -5.74
N SER A 346 6.13 4.64 -5.62
CA SER A 346 7.20 5.54 -6.09
C SER A 346 8.57 5.12 -5.52
N HIS A 347 9.52 4.86 -6.41
CA HIS A 347 10.89 4.42 -6.13
C HIS A 347 11.01 3.07 -5.41
N ALA A 348 10.01 2.20 -5.51
CA ALA A 348 10.12 0.81 -5.04
C ALA A 348 11.09 0.00 -5.92
N VAL A 349 11.80 -0.93 -5.30
CA VAL A 349 12.75 -1.85 -5.96
C VAL A 349 12.22 -3.27 -5.86
N PHE A 350 12.02 -3.90 -7.01
CA PHE A 350 11.59 -5.30 -7.14
C PHE A 350 12.74 -6.14 -7.68
N GLU A 351 13.30 -7.03 -6.87
CA GLU A 351 14.35 -7.97 -7.31
C GLU A 351 13.76 -9.29 -7.84
N TYR A 352 12.48 -9.54 -7.54
CA TYR A 352 11.75 -10.76 -7.86
C TYR A 352 10.32 -10.44 -8.33
N PRO A 353 9.61 -11.41 -8.93
CA PRO A 353 8.21 -11.27 -9.33
C PRO A 353 7.30 -10.77 -8.21
N LEU A 354 6.55 -9.70 -8.51
CA LEU A 354 5.54 -9.12 -7.63
C LEU A 354 4.20 -9.01 -8.37
N THR A 355 3.17 -9.61 -7.79
CA THR A 355 1.80 -9.57 -8.32
C THR A 355 0.93 -8.68 -7.45
N ILE A 356 0.17 -7.79 -8.08
CA ILE A 356 -0.83 -6.95 -7.41
C ILE A 356 -2.19 -7.27 -8.02
N ALA A 357 -3.10 -7.76 -7.21
CA ALA A 357 -4.45 -8.13 -7.62
C ALA A 357 -5.49 -7.36 -6.80
N ALA A 358 -6.50 -6.84 -7.50
CA ALA A 358 -7.71 -6.32 -6.87
C ALA A 358 -8.70 -7.46 -6.60
N GLU A 359 -9.06 -7.67 -5.35
CA GLU A 359 -9.99 -8.74 -4.99
C GLU A 359 -11.44 -8.30 -5.07
N ALA A 360 -12.24 -9.00 -5.88
CA ALA A 360 -13.65 -8.69 -6.07
C ALA A 360 -14.51 -9.13 -4.87
N ALA A 361 -14.19 -10.27 -4.26
CA ALA A 361 -14.92 -10.84 -3.12
C ALA A 361 -14.25 -10.48 -1.78
N PRO A 362 -15.02 -10.38 -0.68
CA PRO A 362 -14.46 -10.27 0.66
C PRO A 362 -13.52 -11.42 0.98
N PHE A 363 -12.42 -11.08 1.66
CA PHE A 363 -11.52 -12.09 2.19
C PHE A 363 -12.26 -12.97 3.18
N VAL A 364 -11.99 -14.28 3.11
CA VAL A 364 -12.54 -15.27 4.02
C VAL A 364 -11.42 -15.68 4.98
N LEU A 365 -11.72 -15.58 6.27
CA LEU A 365 -10.81 -15.98 7.34
C LEU A 365 -10.68 -17.51 7.40
N SER A 366 -9.67 -18.01 8.12
CA SER A 366 -9.47 -19.46 8.29
C SER A 366 -10.65 -20.18 8.95
N ASP A 367 -11.56 -19.45 9.60
CA ASP A 367 -12.79 -19.97 10.22
C ASP A 367 -14.02 -19.94 9.29
N GLY A 368 -13.86 -19.53 8.03
CA GLY A 368 -14.92 -19.46 7.02
C GLY A 368 -15.78 -18.20 7.08
N ARG A 369 -15.55 -17.28 8.02
CA ARG A 369 -16.28 -16.00 8.09
C ARG A 369 -15.64 -14.96 7.17
N PRO A 370 -16.44 -14.09 6.52
CA PRO A 370 -15.89 -12.97 5.79
C PRO A 370 -15.31 -11.94 6.76
N VAL A 371 -14.23 -11.29 6.35
CA VAL A 371 -13.66 -10.15 7.07
C VAL A 371 -14.69 -9.02 7.17
N THR A 372 -14.80 -8.39 8.33
CA THR A 372 -15.78 -7.32 8.57
C THR A 372 -15.26 -5.99 8.01
N GLU A 373 -15.89 -5.50 6.94
CA GLU A 373 -15.46 -4.28 6.22
C GLU A 373 -16.26 -3.02 6.64
N GLN A 374 -16.94 -3.03 7.78
CA GLN A 374 -17.85 -1.95 8.20
C GLN A 374 -17.18 -0.58 8.26
N ALA A 375 -15.90 -0.51 8.66
CA ALA A 375 -15.12 0.73 8.70
C ALA A 375 -14.99 1.41 7.32
N LEU A 376 -15.25 0.68 6.23
CA LEU A 376 -15.12 1.13 4.85
C LEU A 376 -16.47 1.11 4.10
N ALA A 377 -17.59 0.91 4.78
CA ALA A 377 -18.93 0.77 4.18
C ALA A 377 -19.42 2.01 3.38
N GLY A 378 -18.76 3.17 3.51
CA GLY A 378 -19.04 4.38 2.74
C GLY A 378 -18.13 4.61 1.53
N ALA A 379 -17.20 3.70 1.22
CA ALA A 379 -16.32 3.82 0.06
C ALA A 379 -17.09 3.45 -1.23
N PRO A 380 -17.08 4.33 -2.26
CA PRO A 380 -18.00 4.21 -3.38
C PRO A 380 -17.74 3.00 -4.28
N ASP A 381 -16.53 2.41 -4.28
CA ASP A 381 -16.19 1.21 -5.06
C ASP A 381 -15.02 0.42 -4.42
N ALA A 382 -15.07 -0.91 -4.51
CA ALA A 382 -14.00 -1.83 -4.07
C ALA A 382 -12.72 -1.79 -4.93
N THR A 383 -12.65 -0.84 -5.86
CA THR A 383 -11.55 -0.70 -6.82
C THR A 383 -10.22 -0.44 -6.13
N VAL A 384 -9.17 -1.06 -6.66
CA VAL A 384 -7.78 -0.78 -6.28
C VAL A 384 -7.17 0.13 -7.33
N ARG A 385 -6.67 1.30 -6.91
CA ARG A 385 -6.07 2.29 -7.80
C ARG A 385 -4.57 2.42 -7.53
N ILE A 386 -3.77 2.31 -8.58
CA ILE A 386 -2.33 2.62 -8.49
C ILE A 386 -2.12 4.10 -8.80
N VAL A 387 -1.44 4.80 -7.88
CA VAL A 387 -1.19 6.25 -7.95
C VAL A 387 0.10 6.56 -8.70
N SER A 388 1.15 5.77 -8.48
CA SER A 388 2.47 6.05 -9.07
C SER A 388 3.35 4.80 -9.09
N LEU A 389 4.03 4.60 -10.23
CA LEU A 389 5.09 3.62 -10.47
C LEU A 389 6.41 4.31 -10.82
N ARG A 390 6.56 5.60 -10.51
CA ARG A 390 7.75 6.37 -10.89
C ARG A 390 9.00 5.80 -10.24
N GLY A 391 10.06 5.61 -11.01
CA GLY A 391 11.35 5.11 -10.52
C GLY A 391 11.36 3.63 -10.12
N VAL A 392 10.33 2.88 -10.51
CA VAL A 392 10.22 1.43 -10.33
C VAL A 392 10.81 0.71 -11.54
N ASP A 393 11.36 -0.49 -11.35
CA ASP A 393 11.63 -1.43 -12.45
C ASP A 393 10.43 -2.37 -12.63
N ALA A 394 9.74 -2.27 -13.76
CA ALA A 394 8.50 -3.01 -14.03
C ALA A 394 8.73 -4.39 -14.68
N ALA A 395 9.98 -4.84 -14.86
CA ALA A 395 10.29 -6.14 -15.50
C ALA A 395 9.61 -7.34 -14.83
N HIS A 396 9.38 -7.25 -13.53
CA HIS A 396 8.83 -8.32 -12.70
C HIS A 396 7.45 -7.98 -12.12
N LEU A 397 6.79 -6.95 -12.63
CA LEU A 397 5.52 -6.46 -12.09
C LEU A 397 4.33 -7.00 -12.88
N VAL A 398 3.41 -7.65 -12.17
CA VAL A 398 2.12 -8.09 -12.68
C VAL A 398 1.01 -7.30 -11.99
N LEU A 399 0.14 -6.67 -12.77
CA LEU A 399 -1.03 -5.94 -12.29
C LEU A 399 -2.30 -6.61 -12.80
N ALA A 400 -3.20 -6.99 -11.90
CA ALA A 400 -4.45 -7.69 -12.22
C ALA A 400 -5.65 -6.92 -11.66
N ASP A 401 -6.61 -6.59 -12.53
CA ASP A 401 -7.89 -5.97 -12.17
C ASP A 401 -7.80 -4.60 -11.45
N VAL A 402 -6.73 -3.83 -11.72
CA VAL A 402 -6.46 -2.53 -11.08
C VAL A 402 -6.84 -1.32 -11.95
N ASP A 403 -7.19 -0.22 -11.29
CA ASP A 403 -7.39 1.10 -11.90
C ASP A 403 -6.06 1.87 -12.03
N LEU A 404 -5.68 2.16 -13.28
CA LEU A 404 -4.47 2.89 -13.66
C LEU A 404 -4.78 4.30 -14.19
N SER A 405 -6.04 4.77 -14.10
CA SER A 405 -6.47 6.08 -14.61
C SER A 405 -5.69 7.26 -14.02
N GLY A 406 -5.28 7.16 -12.75
CA GLY A 406 -4.48 8.16 -12.05
C GLY A 406 -2.99 7.83 -11.94
N CYS A 407 -2.51 6.75 -12.57
CA CYS A 407 -1.17 6.23 -12.36
C CYS A 407 -0.12 7.06 -13.11
N LEU A 408 0.96 7.44 -12.40
CA LEU A 408 2.14 8.07 -12.98
C LEU A 408 3.20 7.02 -13.39
N PHE A 409 3.58 6.99 -14.66
CA PHE A 409 4.54 6.03 -15.25
C PHE A 409 5.88 6.66 -15.64
N THR A 410 6.01 7.98 -15.59
CA THR A 410 7.22 8.67 -16.04
C THR A 410 8.42 8.32 -15.16
N GLY A 411 9.46 7.75 -15.76
CA GLY A 411 10.67 7.30 -15.06
C GLY A 411 10.62 5.86 -14.58
N THR A 412 9.59 5.09 -14.95
CA THR A 412 9.56 3.63 -14.78
C THR A 412 10.52 2.97 -15.78
N VAL A 413 11.34 2.03 -15.32
CA VAL A 413 12.29 1.24 -16.11
C VAL A 413 11.61 -0.06 -16.55
N HIS A 414 11.97 -0.59 -17.72
CA HIS A 414 11.37 -1.80 -18.33
C HIS A 414 9.83 -1.80 -18.35
N LEU A 415 9.22 -0.63 -18.56
CA LEU A 415 7.77 -0.50 -18.67
C LEU A 415 7.19 -1.34 -19.82
N ASP A 416 8.00 -1.73 -20.80
CA ASP A 416 7.61 -2.62 -21.88
C ASP A 416 7.46 -4.09 -21.46
N GLN A 417 7.91 -4.47 -20.26
CA GLN A 417 7.83 -5.83 -19.72
C GLN A 417 6.73 -5.99 -18.65
N ILE A 418 6.02 -4.91 -18.31
CA ILE A 418 4.90 -4.96 -17.36
C ILE A 418 3.80 -5.90 -17.87
N ARG A 419 3.23 -6.72 -16.98
CA ARG A 419 2.08 -7.56 -17.31
C ARG A 419 0.80 -6.94 -16.76
N LEU A 420 -0.17 -6.71 -17.66
CA LEU A 420 -1.50 -6.22 -17.33
C LEU A 420 -2.49 -7.35 -17.60
N GLU A 421 -3.09 -7.86 -16.53
CA GLU A 421 -4.03 -8.97 -16.55
C GLU A 421 -5.42 -8.49 -16.11
N GLY A 422 -6.48 -9.17 -16.57
CA GLY A 422 -7.85 -8.83 -16.22
C GLY A 422 -8.29 -7.43 -16.68
N ALA A 423 -9.15 -6.81 -15.89
CA ALA A 423 -9.80 -5.53 -16.17
C ALA A 423 -8.94 -4.32 -15.71
N CYS A 424 -7.75 -4.16 -16.28
CA CYS A 424 -6.94 -2.95 -16.04
C CYS A 424 -7.51 -1.72 -16.78
N THR A 425 -7.95 -0.70 -16.04
CA THR A 425 -8.57 0.51 -16.60
C THR A 425 -7.59 1.68 -16.69
N PHE A 426 -7.78 2.53 -17.71
CA PHE A 426 -7.04 3.77 -17.91
C PHE A 426 -8.05 4.89 -18.09
N ASP A 427 -7.63 6.14 -17.89
CA ASP A 427 -8.49 7.28 -18.15
C ASP A 427 -8.71 7.45 -19.67
N THR A 428 -9.68 8.27 -20.05
CA THR A 428 -10.03 8.53 -21.43
C THR A 428 -10.07 10.03 -21.73
N VAL A 429 -9.93 10.37 -23.00
CA VAL A 429 -10.06 11.77 -23.42
C VAL A 429 -11.46 12.32 -23.12
N PRO A 430 -11.59 13.65 -22.86
CA PRO A 430 -12.89 14.28 -22.61
C PRO A 430 -13.91 13.92 -23.71
N PRO A 431 -15.11 13.40 -23.34
CA PRO A 431 -16.05 12.81 -24.29
C PRO A 431 -16.83 13.82 -25.12
N ALA A 432 -16.88 15.08 -24.69
CA ALA A 432 -17.74 16.10 -25.30
C ALA A 432 -17.10 16.77 -26.53
N MET A 433 -17.97 17.30 -27.40
CA MET A 433 -17.58 18.27 -28.42
C MET A 433 -17.34 19.61 -27.73
N HIS A 434 -16.12 20.11 -27.80
CA HIS A 434 -15.74 21.35 -27.12
C HIS A 434 -15.54 22.49 -28.13
N TRP A 435 -15.87 23.71 -27.73
CA TRP A 435 -15.75 24.88 -28.58
C TRP A 435 -14.57 25.74 -28.12
N ARG A 436 -13.58 25.95 -29.00
CA ARG A 436 -12.51 26.92 -28.77
C ARG A 436 -12.77 28.11 -29.69
N GLY A 437 -13.46 29.12 -29.14
CA GLY A 437 -14.05 30.18 -29.97
C GLY A 437 -15.08 29.60 -30.95
N TRP A 438 -14.90 29.83 -32.25
CA TRP A 438 -15.81 29.36 -33.30
C TRP A 438 -15.48 27.96 -33.85
N ARG A 439 -14.38 27.33 -33.41
CA ARG A 439 -13.92 26.04 -33.94
C ARG A 439 -14.33 24.87 -33.04
N PRO A 440 -15.09 23.88 -33.56
CA PRO A 440 -15.37 22.67 -32.81
C PRO A 440 -14.12 21.79 -32.71
N ILE A 441 -13.80 21.36 -31.50
CA ILE A 441 -12.72 20.43 -31.18
C ILE A 441 -13.35 19.14 -30.65
N ARG A 442 -13.14 18.05 -31.38
CA ARG A 442 -13.52 16.71 -30.94
C ARG A 442 -12.26 15.86 -30.78
N PHE A 443 -12.04 15.35 -29.57
CA PHE A 443 -10.97 14.40 -29.33
C PHE A 443 -11.38 12.99 -29.80
N THR A 444 -10.40 12.24 -30.27
CA THR A 444 -10.54 10.83 -30.58
C THR A 444 -10.63 10.05 -29.28
N GLN A 445 -11.79 9.43 -29.00
CA GLN A 445 -11.95 8.49 -27.89
C GLN A 445 -10.84 7.43 -27.92
N ARG A 446 -10.07 7.38 -26.83
CA ARG A 446 -8.95 6.46 -26.59
C ARG A 446 -8.59 6.46 -25.11
N ARG A 447 -7.87 5.43 -24.67
CA ARG A 447 -7.16 5.40 -23.38
C ARG A 447 -6.00 6.40 -23.34
N THR A 448 -5.80 7.06 -22.21
CA THR A 448 -4.79 8.08 -21.98
C THR A 448 -4.08 7.92 -20.64
N LEU A 449 -2.84 8.39 -20.59
CA LEU A 449 -2.03 8.45 -19.37
C LEU A 449 -2.42 9.65 -18.50
N ALA A 450 -2.34 9.49 -17.18
CA ALA A 450 -2.59 10.57 -16.22
C ALA A 450 -1.69 11.79 -16.50
N GLU A 451 -0.43 11.58 -16.85
CA GLU A 451 0.49 12.67 -17.17
C GLU A 451 0.11 13.43 -18.45
N GLU A 452 -0.57 12.80 -19.42
CA GLU A 452 -1.12 13.53 -20.58
C GLU A 452 -2.25 14.47 -20.15
N HIS A 453 -3.11 14.03 -19.23
CA HIS A 453 -4.16 14.87 -18.67
C HIS A 453 -3.56 16.11 -17.99
N HIS A 454 -2.54 15.89 -17.16
CA HIS A 454 -1.82 16.96 -16.47
C HIS A 454 -1.16 17.94 -17.45
N TRP A 455 -0.49 17.43 -18.48
CA TRP A 455 0.13 18.26 -19.52
C TRP A 455 -0.91 19.10 -20.26
N ARG A 456 -2.02 18.50 -20.73
CA ARG A 456 -3.07 19.20 -21.48
C ARG A 456 -3.84 20.21 -20.63
N ALA A 457 -4.10 19.90 -19.37
CA ALA A 457 -4.71 20.83 -18.42
C ALA A 457 -3.82 22.06 -18.18
N SER A 458 -2.50 21.91 -18.28
CA SER A 458 -1.55 23.01 -18.10
C SER A 458 -1.37 23.92 -19.33
N GLN A 459 -1.94 23.57 -20.49
CA GLN A 459 -1.79 24.34 -21.73
C GLN A 459 -2.67 25.60 -21.78
N ALA A 460 -2.20 26.63 -22.46
CA ALA A 460 -2.98 27.85 -22.69
C ALA A 460 -4.24 27.56 -23.55
N GLY A 461 -5.41 27.75 -22.97
CA GLY A 461 -6.70 27.41 -23.59
C GLY A 461 -7.06 25.92 -23.49
N ALA A 462 -6.66 25.27 -22.38
CA ALA A 462 -7.04 23.90 -22.05
C ALA A 462 -8.56 23.69 -22.11
N VAL A 463 -8.95 22.54 -22.63
CA VAL A 463 -10.35 22.14 -22.72
C VAL A 463 -10.82 21.62 -21.35
N PRO A 464 -12.00 22.03 -20.84
CA PRO A 464 -12.55 21.47 -19.61
C PRO A 464 -12.73 19.95 -19.72
N GLY A 465 -12.31 19.20 -18.70
CA GLY A 465 -12.42 17.73 -18.64
C GLY A 465 -11.08 16.99 -18.61
N TRP A 466 -9.95 17.66 -18.84
CA TRP A 466 -8.63 17.09 -18.54
C TRP A 466 -8.32 17.22 -17.05
N ASN A 467 -7.82 16.15 -16.43
CA ASN A 467 -7.46 16.15 -15.00
C ASN A 467 -6.26 17.03 -14.75
N VAL A 468 -6.31 17.81 -13.66
CA VAL A 468 -5.22 18.70 -13.25
C VAL A 468 -4.18 17.91 -12.46
N ALA A 469 -2.91 18.27 -12.63
CA ALA A 469 -1.79 17.68 -11.90
C ALA A 469 -2.03 17.72 -10.39
N VAL A 470 -1.98 16.53 -9.77
CA VAL A 470 -1.91 16.40 -8.31
C VAL A 470 -0.54 16.88 -7.83
N PHE A 471 -0.47 17.46 -6.63
CA PHE A 471 0.78 17.95 -6.02
C PHE A 471 1.86 16.86 -6.02
N GLY A 472 3.03 17.14 -6.59
CA GLY A 472 4.16 16.18 -6.69
C GLY A 472 4.28 15.41 -8.00
N ALA A 473 3.31 15.50 -8.92
CA ALA A 473 3.34 14.77 -10.20
C ALA A 473 4.48 15.20 -11.15
N GLY A 474 5.08 16.38 -10.94
CA GLY A 474 6.07 16.97 -11.84
C GLY A 474 5.43 17.52 -13.12
N ARG A 475 6.21 18.29 -13.91
CA ARG A 475 5.79 18.74 -15.25
C ARG A 475 6.42 17.82 -16.29
N VAL A 476 5.60 17.01 -16.94
CA VAL A 476 6.02 16.10 -18.01
C VAL A 476 5.52 16.65 -19.33
N GLY A 477 6.41 16.74 -20.32
CA GLY A 477 6.10 17.21 -21.66
C GLY A 477 5.90 16.05 -22.66
N PRO A 478 5.49 16.36 -23.90
CA PRO A 478 5.26 15.35 -24.94
C PRO A 478 6.50 14.50 -25.25
N LEU A 479 7.69 15.09 -25.17
CA LEU A 479 8.96 14.40 -25.40
C LEU A 479 9.19 13.25 -24.42
N GLN A 480 8.85 13.45 -23.14
CA GLN A 480 8.98 12.42 -22.11
C GLN A 480 7.84 11.39 -22.16
N LEU A 481 6.64 11.78 -22.62
CA LEU A 481 5.47 10.89 -22.70
C LEU A 481 5.52 9.93 -23.88
N ALA A 482 6.12 10.32 -25.02
CA ALA A 482 6.16 9.46 -26.20
C ALA A 482 6.86 8.10 -25.93
N PRO A 483 8.02 8.03 -25.24
CA PRO A 483 8.63 6.77 -24.84
C PRO A 483 7.75 5.92 -23.91
N VAL A 484 7.01 6.55 -22.99
CA VAL A 484 6.10 5.84 -22.05
C VAL A 484 4.96 5.18 -22.82
N TYR A 485 4.32 5.92 -23.74
CA TYR A 485 3.30 5.38 -24.65
C TYR A 485 3.83 4.21 -25.49
N ARG A 486 5.07 4.33 -26.01
CA ARG A 486 5.71 3.27 -26.80
C ARG A 486 5.95 2.00 -25.97
N ALA A 487 6.44 2.15 -24.74
CA ALA A 487 6.72 1.03 -23.86
C ALA A 487 5.42 0.28 -23.49
N LEU A 488 4.38 1.00 -23.07
CA LEU A 488 3.07 0.40 -22.77
C LEU A 488 2.40 -0.24 -23.99
N ARG A 489 2.54 0.37 -25.18
CA ARG A 489 2.08 -0.27 -26.42
C ARG A 489 2.75 -1.63 -26.59
N LYS A 490 4.09 -1.69 -26.48
CA LYS A 490 4.84 -2.94 -26.64
C LYS A 490 4.42 -3.99 -25.62
N ALA A 491 4.24 -3.61 -24.34
CA ALA A 491 3.73 -4.52 -23.32
C ALA A 491 2.36 -5.13 -23.67
N LEU A 492 1.44 -4.31 -24.22
CA LEU A 492 0.12 -4.78 -24.65
C LEU A 492 0.18 -5.65 -25.92
N GLU A 493 1.06 -5.33 -26.87
CA GLU A 493 1.31 -6.16 -28.05
C GLU A 493 1.86 -7.54 -27.65
N ASP A 494 2.83 -7.58 -26.75
CA ASP A 494 3.41 -8.82 -26.19
C ASP A 494 2.36 -9.63 -25.41
N GLY A 495 1.43 -8.94 -24.73
CA GLY A 495 0.25 -9.52 -24.08
C GLY A 495 -0.91 -9.90 -25.03
N LYS A 496 -0.75 -9.77 -26.35
CA LYS A 496 -1.78 -10.01 -27.38
C LYS A 496 -3.06 -9.16 -27.24
N HIS A 497 -2.98 -8.02 -26.56
CA HIS A 497 -4.09 -7.08 -26.36
C HIS A 497 -4.07 -5.96 -27.43
N GLU A 498 -4.27 -6.36 -28.70
CA GLU A 498 -4.22 -5.51 -29.90
C GLU A 498 -5.12 -4.25 -29.83
N PRO A 499 -6.38 -4.31 -29.32
CA PRO A 499 -7.23 -3.11 -29.23
C PRO A 499 -6.67 -2.05 -28.27
N GLY A 500 -5.97 -2.48 -27.22
CA GLY A 500 -5.34 -1.60 -26.24
C GLY A 500 -4.10 -0.94 -26.84
N ALA A 501 -3.21 -1.74 -27.44
CA ALA A 501 -2.00 -1.26 -28.10
C ALA A 501 -2.28 -0.15 -29.14
N ALA A 502 -3.37 -0.27 -29.88
CA ALA A 502 -3.86 0.73 -30.82
C ALA A 502 -4.08 2.14 -30.22
N ASP A 503 -4.64 2.22 -29.01
CA ASP A 503 -4.90 3.48 -28.33
C ASP A 503 -3.58 4.14 -27.88
N PHE A 504 -2.65 3.35 -27.35
CA PHE A 504 -1.32 3.83 -26.94
C PHE A 504 -0.46 4.23 -28.15
N TYR A 505 -0.59 3.57 -29.30
CA TYR A 505 0.03 4.01 -30.55
C TYR A 505 -0.45 5.39 -30.98
N TYR A 506 -1.76 5.63 -30.92
CA TYR A 506 -2.32 6.94 -31.24
C TYR A 506 -1.79 8.01 -30.28
N GLY A 507 -1.72 7.69 -28.98
CA GLY A 507 -1.11 8.53 -27.94
C GLY A 507 0.33 8.89 -28.25
N GLU A 508 1.18 7.91 -28.59
CA GLU A 508 2.58 8.11 -28.99
C GLU A 508 2.70 9.11 -30.14
N MET A 509 1.94 8.89 -31.22
CA MET A 509 2.00 9.76 -32.41
C MET A 509 1.52 11.18 -32.11
N GLU A 510 0.53 11.33 -31.23
CA GLU A 510 0.08 12.66 -30.81
C GLU A 510 1.12 13.38 -29.95
N MET A 511 1.80 12.68 -29.04
CA MET A 511 2.89 13.26 -28.26
C MET A 511 4.06 13.68 -29.17
N ARG A 512 4.44 12.85 -30.14
CA ARG A 512 5.45 13.21 -31.15
C ARG A 512 5.07 14.44 -31.95
N ARG A 513 3.82 14.54 -32.41
CA ARG A 513 3.35 15.72 -33.16
C ARG A 513 3.51 17.04 -32.36
N HIS A 514 3.33 16.97 -31.04
CA HIS A 514 3.44 18.12 -30.13
C HIS A 514 4.82 18.26 -29.48
N ALA A 515 5.78 17.38 -29.81
CA ALA A 515 7.14 17.47 -29.29
C ALA A 515 7.92 18.59 -29.99
N ASP A 516 8.67 19.36 -29.21
CA ASP A 516 9.37 20.56 -29.68
C ASP A 516 10.68 20.25 -30.42
N ASP A 517 11.27 19.07 -30.20
CA ASP A 517 12.54 18.61 -30.75
C ASP A 517 12.45 18.08 -32.19
N ILE A 518 11.25 17.75 -32.66
CA ILE A 518 11.04 17.17 -33.99
C ILE A 518 11.15 18.24 -35.09
N PRO A 519 11.88 17.96 -36.20
CA PRO A 519 11.95 18.85 -37.36
C PRO A 519 10.58 19.23 -37.91
N ARG A 520 10.44 20.46 -38.42
CA ARG A 520 9.17 20.97 -38.96
C ARG A 520 8.60 20.09 -40.10
N SER A 521 9.47 19.48 -40.90
CA SER A 521 9.08 18.56 -41.98
C SER A 521 8.42 17.28 -41.45
N GLU A 522 8.99 16.67 -40.42
CA GLU A 522 8.43 15.47 -39.78
C GLU A 522 7.13 15.80 -39.03
N ARG A 523 7.07 16.95 -38.34
CA ARG A 523 5.82 17.44 -37.74
C ARG A 523 4.73 17.66 -38.81
N GLY A 524 5.10 18.21 -39.97
CA GLY A 524 4.20 18.37 -41.12
C GLY A 524 3.69 17.02 -41.63
N LEU A 525 4.58 16.03 -41.76
CA LEU A 525 4.23 14.68 -42.20
C LEU A 525 3.29 13.98 -41.20
N LEU A 526 3.58 14.04 -39.90
CA LEU A 526 2.68 13.53 -38.85
C LEU A 526 1.32 14.24 -38.87
N THR A 527 1.30 15.54 -39.15
CA THR A 527 0.05 16.31 -39.25
C THR A 527 -0.77 15.89 -40.46
N ALA A 528 -0.13 15.69 -41.62
CA ALA A 528 -0.78 15.15 -42.81
C ALA A 528 -1.31 13.73 -42.57
N TYR A 529 -0.50 12.85 -41.97
CA TYR A 529 -0.89 11.48 -41.65
C TYR A 529 -2.07 11.41 -40.65
N TRP A 530 -2.08 12.30 -39.65
CA TRP A 530 -3.23 12.48 -38.77
C TRP A 530 -4.48 12.96 -39.51
N ALA A 531 -4.34 13.95 -40.40
CA ALA A 531 -5.46 14.55 -41.11
C ALA A 531 -6.11 13.56 -42.09
N LEU A 532 -5.29 12.79 -42.82
CA LEU A 532 -5.73 11.87 -43.87
C LEU A 532 -6.33 10.58 -43.31
N SER A 533 -5.70 9.96 -42.31
CA SER A 533 -6.07 8.61 -41.86
C SER A 533 -6.19 8.46 -40.34
N GLY A 534 -5.94 9.53 -39.57
CA GLY A 534 -5.88 9.44 -38.10
C GLY A 534 -4.77 8.51 -37.64
N TYR A 535 -3.58 8.64 -38.23
CA TYR A 535 -2.44 7.73 -38.02
C TYR A 535 -2.70 6.29 -38.49
N GLY A 536 -3.43 6.11 -39.60
CA GLY A 536 -3.71 4.79 -40.15
C GLY A 536 -4.72 3.96 -39.35
N MET A 537 -5.47 4.60 -38.43
CA MET A 537 -6.40 3.91 -37.53
C MET A 537 -7.87 4.16 -37.89
N ARG A 538 -8.18 5.07 -38.83
CA ARG A 538 -9.55 5.46 -39.15
C ARG A 538 -9.81 5.39 -40.65
N ALA A 539 -10.37 4.26 -41.09
CA ALA A 539 -10.78 4.05 -42.47
C ALA A 539 -11.79 5.10 -42.94
N SER A 540 -12.70 5.57 -42.08
CA SER A 540 -13.70 6.57 -42.44
C SER A 540 -13.10 7.92 -42.87
N ARG A 541 -11.98 8.35 -42.26
CA ARG A 541 -11.30 9.59 -42.66
C ARG A 541 -10.62 9.41 -44.01
N ALA A 542 -9.94 8.28 -44.20
CA ALA A 542 -9.27 7.97 -45.46
C ALA A 542 -10.27 7.82 -46.62
N LEU A 543 -11.41 7.15 -46.39
CA LEU A 543 -12.49 7.02 -47.36
C LEU A 543 -13.18 8.35 -47.67
N ALA A 544 -13.36 9.22 -46.67
CA ALA A 544 -13.90 10.56 -46.90
C ALA A 544 -12.96 11.42 -47.76
N TRP A 545 -11.65 11.37 -47.48
CA TRP A 545 -10.64 12.02 -48.32
C TRP A 545 -10.55 11.41 -49.71
N LEU A 546 -10.70 10.09 -49.84
CA LEU A 546 -10.78 9.42 -51.13
C LEU A 546 -11.99 9.91 -51.93
N GLY A 547 -13.17 9.93 -51.33
CA GLY A 547 -14.38 10.45 -51.99
C GLY A 547 -14.26 11.93 -52.37
N ALA A 548 -13.66 12.76 -51.51
CA ALA A 548 -13.40 14.16 -51.82
C ALA A 548 -12.37 14.33 -52.95
N ALA A 549 -11.29 13.56 -52.95
CA ALA A 549 -10.29 13.56 -54.01
C ALA A 549 -10.92 13.13 -55.35
N MET A 550 -11.67 12.02 -55.35
CA MET A 550 -12.40 11.55 -56.52
C MET A 550 -13.39 12.60 -57.04
N LEU A 551 -14.13 13.28 -56.16
CA LEU A 551 -15.02 14.36 -56.56
C LEU A 551 -14.25 15.51 -57.25
N VAL A 552 -13.10 15.90 -56.70
CA VAL A 552 -12.23 16.92 -57.30
C VAL A 552 -11.70 16.46 -58.66
N THR A 553 -11.21 15.22 -58.76
CA THR A 553 -10.76 14.61 -60.03
C THR A 553 -11.88 14.62 -61.06
N ILE A 554 -13.09 14.21 -60.70
CA ILE A 554 -14.26 14.22 -61.57
C ILE A 554 -14.59 15.64 -62.06
N VAL A 555 -14.61 16.63 -61.16
CA VAL A 555 -14.87 18.03 -61.53
C VAL A 555 -13.79 18.59 -62.46
N LEU A 556 -12.51 18.28 -62.18
CA LEU A 556 -11.39 18.71 -63.02
C LEU A 556 -11.40 18.01 -64.40
N LEU A 557 -11.73 16.72 -64.46
CA LEU A 557 -11.87 15.98 -65.72
C LEU A 557 -13.05 16.48 -66.55
N MET A 558 -14.19 16.78 -65.93
CA MET A 558 -15.32 17.42 -66.61
C MET A 558 -14.97 18.83 -67.10
N GLY A 559 -14.23 19.61 -66.31
CA GLY A 559 -13.85 20.98 -66.68
C GLY A 559 -12.80 21.07 -67.78
N LEU A 560 -11.75 20.27 -67.68
CA LEU A 560 -10.51 20.42 -68.43
C LEU A 560 -9.99 19.12 -69.05
N GLY A 561 -10.38 17.95 -68.53
CA GLY A 561 -9.73 16.69 -68.89
C GLY A 561 -10.31 15.95 -70.08
N LEU A 562 -11.64 15.92 -70.22
CA LEU A 562 -12.31 15.24 -71.32
C LEU A 562 -12.31 16.12 -72.59
N PRO A 563 -12.02 15.56 -73.78
CA PRO A 563 -12.08 16.29 -75.04
C PRO A 563 -13.51 16.67 -75.42
N LYS A 564 -13.64 17.59 -76.36
CA LYS A 564 -14.93 18.06 -76.89
C LYS A 564 -15.62 16.98 -77.75
N ASP A 565 -14.84 16.33 -78.61
CA ASP A 565 -15.26 15.29 -79.53
C ASP A 565 -14.26 14.13 -79.44
N THR A 566 -14.69 12.88 -79.63
CA THR A 566 -13.76 11.74 -79.76
C THR A 566 -12.85 12.01 -80.97
N PRO A 567 -11.51 11.95 -80.85
CA PRO A 567 -10.61 12.17 -81.96
C PRO A 567 -11.01 11.27 -83.13
N LYS A 568 -11.33 11.89 -84.28
CA LYS A 568 -11.73 11.16 -85.48
C LYS A 568 -10.45 10.64 -86.14
N GLN A 569 -10.23 9.34 -86.09
CA GLN A 569 -9.13 8.70 -86.81
C GLN A 569 -9.35 8.86 -88.32
N ALA A 570 -8.47 9.62 -88.98
CA ALA A 570 -8.49 9.77 -90.42
C ALA A 570 -7.45 8.81 -91.00
N ALA A 571 -7.91 7.74 -91.67
CA ALA A 571 -7.03 6.82 -92.38
C ALA A 571 -6.80 7.34 -93.80
N THR A 572 -5.63 7.92 -94.06
CA THR A 572 -5.20 8.27 -95.42
C THR A 572 -4.33 7.15 -95.98
N GLY A 573 -4.75 6.59 -97.11
CA GLY A 573 -4.04 5.49 -97.78
C GLY A 573 -3.48 5.93 -99.13
N THR A 574 -2.18 5.74 -99.35
CA THR A 574 -1.57 5.89 -100.68
C THR A 574 -1.56 4.55 -101.40
N VAL A 575 -2.24 4.47 -102.56
CA VAL A 575 -2.27 3.28 -103.42
C VAL A 575 -1.30 3.49 -104.60
N PRO A 576 -0.25 2.65 -104.78
CA PRO A 576 0.64 2.77 -105.93
C PRO A 576 -0.02 2.27 -107.22
N ALA A 577 0.20 2.96 -108.34
CA ALA A 577 -0.28 2.57 -109.67
C ALA A 577 0.50 1.33 -110.17
N GLY A 578 -0.01 0.14 -109.85
CA GLY A 578 0.60 -1.14 -110.26
C GLY A 578 0.16 -2.36 -109.45
N GLY A 579 -0.56 -2.16 -108.35
CA GLY A 579 -1.00 -3.26 -107.49
C GLY A 579 0.12 -3.73 -106.55
N GLY A 580 -0.03 -3.42 -105.27
CA GLY A 580 0.95 -3.70 -104.22
C GLY A 580 0.48 -3.11 -102.89
N LYS A 581 1.15 -3.51 -101.79
CA LYS A 581 0.78 -3.27 -100.39
C LYS A 581 0.31 -1.82 -100.14
N VAL A 582 -0.94 -1.66 -99.69
CA VAL A 582 -1.50 -0.37 -99.27
C VAL A 582 -0.97 -0.03 -97.89
N THR A 583 -0.30 1.11 -97.76
CA THR A 583 0.15 1.66 -96.48
C THR A 583 -0.90 2.69 -96.04
N PHE A 584 -1.50 2.46 -94.87
CA PHE A 584 -2.40 3.42 -94.24
C PHE A 584 -1.60 4.20 -93.19
N GLU A 585 -1.56 5.52 -93.32
CA GLU A 585 -1.16 6.42 -92.24
C GLU A 585 -2.45 6.84 -91.52
N ILE A 586 -2.54 6.50 -90.23
CA ILE A 586 -3.65 6.90 -89.36
C ILE A 586 -3.13 8.10 -88.58
N ASP A 587 -3.52 9.30 -89.02
CA ASP A 587 -3.23 10.53 -88.28
C ASP A 587 -4.35 10.75 -87.25
N GLU A 588 -3.97 10.76 -85.98
CA GLU A 588 -4.85 11.05 -84.85
C GLU A 588 -4.66 12.50 -84.41
N ALA A 589 -5.73 13.29 -84.47
CA ALA A 589 -5.67 14.70 -84.08
C ALA A 589 -5.66 14.83 -82.55
N ASP A 590 -4.74 15.66 -82.02
CA ASP A 590 -4.61 15.86 -80.57
C ASP A 590 -5.92 16.35 -79.92
N PRO A 591 -6.38 15.72 -78.83
CA PRO A 591 -7.62 16.06 -78.15
C PRO A 591 -7.61 17.50 -77.60
N GLN A 592 -8.56 18.33 -78.05
CA GLN A 592 -8.63 19.75 -77.69
C GLN A 592 -9.50 20.02 -76.44
N ASN A 593 -9.09 21.03 -75.67
CA ASN A 593 -9.79 21.48 -74.46
C ASN A 593 -11.23 21.98 -74.76
N PRO A 594 -12.20 21.73 -73.87
CA PRO A 594 -13.60 22.08 -74.10
C PRO A 594 -13.89 23.58 -73.95
N THR A 595 -14.59 24.14 -74.94
CA THR A 595 -14.99 25.56 -75.03
C THR A 595 -16.48 25.84 -74.81
N GLY A 596 -17.30 24.81 -74.49
CA GLY A 596 -18.76 24.90 -74.27
C GLY A 596 -19.21 24.51 -72.85
N GLU A 597 -20.47 24.06 -72.67
CA GLU A 597 -21.01 23.60 -71.37
C GLU A 597 -20.18 22.45 -70.78
N ARG A 598 -19.55 22.70 -69.62
CA ARG A 598 -18.54 21.80 -69.03
C ARG A 598 -19.10 20.80 -68.03
N LEU A 599 -20.29 21.04 -67.49
CA LEU A 599 -20.91 20.25 -66.41
C LEU A 599 -22.19 19.57 -66.93
N THR A 600 -22.03 18.51 -67.72
CA THR A 600 -23.14 17.70 -68.25
C THR A 600 -23.11 16.28 -67.69
N GLY A 601 -24.27 15.61 -67.62
CA GLY A 601 -24.38 14.25 -67.09
C GLY A 601 -23.52 13.22 -67.84
N GLU A 602 -23.44 13.31 -69.17
CA GLU A 602 -22.62 12.40 -69.97
C GLU A 602 -21.11 12.55 -69.70
N ARG A 603 -20.65 13.77 -69.42
CA ARG A 603 -19.25 14.03 -69.04
C ARG A 603 -18.95 13.57 -67.63
N PHE A 604 -19.94 13.64 -66.74
CA PHE A 604 -19.84 13.07 -65.40
C PHE A 604 -19.65 11.55 -65.45
N ASP A 605 -20.44 10.82 -66.25
CA ASP A 605 -20.32 9.36 -66.36
C ASP A 605 -18.95 8.94 -66.92
N LYS A 606 -18.45 9.65 -67.95
CA LYS A 606 -17.10 9.43 -68.50
C LYS A 606 -16.00 9.74 -67.48
N ALA A 607 -16.09 10.88 -66.79
CA ALA A 607 -15.12 11.28 -65.77
C ALA A 607 -15.13 10.33 -64.55
N LEU A 608 -16.31 9.86 -64.15
CA LEU A 608 -16.48 8.87 -63.08
C LEU A 608 -15.84 7.54 -63.45
N ASN A 609 -16.02 7.06 -64.68
CA ASN A 609 -15.40 5.82 -65.16
C ASN A 609 -13.87 5.93 -65.21
N VAL A 610 -13.33 7.05 -65.71
CA VAL A 610 -11.87 7.31 -65.70
C VAL A 610 -11.32 7.33 -64.28
N THR A 611 -12.01 8.02 -63.36
CA THR A 611 -11.59 8.13 -61.95
C THR A 611 -11.63 6.76 -61.27
N LEU A 612 -12.72 5.99 -61.41
CA LEU A 612 -12.85 4.66 -60.81
C LEU A 612 -11.80 3.67 -61.32
N ASN A 613 -11.52 3.68 -62.63
CA ASN A 613 -10.46 2.83 -63.20
C ASN A 613 -9.08 3.24 -62.69
N SER A 614 -8.82 4.54 -62.56
CA SER A 614 -7.56 5.07 -62.02
C SER A 614 -7.31 4.65 -60.57
N VAL A 615 -8.34 4.68 -59.71
CA VAL A 615 -8.27 4.21 -58.31
C VAL A 615 -7.83 2.75 -58.21
N VAL A 616 -8.22 1.91 -59.18
CA VAL A 616 -7.95 0.45 -59.20
C VAL A 616 -6.81 0.10 -60.16
N PHE A 617 -5.99 1.08 -60.57
CA PHE A 617 -4.88 0.91 -61.52
C PHE A 617 -5.28 0.27 -62.86
N ARG A 618 -6.50 0.50 -63.32
CA ARG A 618 -6.97 0.11 -64.66
C ARG A 618 -6.84 1.29 -65.62
N SER A 619 -6.44 1.00 -66.86
CA SER A 619 -6.52 1.99 -67.93
C SER A 619 -8.00 2.27 -68.23
N ALA A 620 -8.36 3.54 -68.29
CA ALA A 620 -9.64 3.93 -68.87
C ALA A 620 -9.44 4.05 -70.38
N ASP A 621 -10.22 3.29 -71.17
CA ASP A 621 -10.24 3.42 -72.63
C ASP A 621 -10.99 4.70 -73.04
N GLN A 622 -10.46 5.86 -72.63
CA GLN A 622 -11.00 7.18 -72.91
C GLN A 622 -9.87 8.13 -73.33
N ASP A 623 -10.06 8.81 -74.45
CA ASP A 623 -9.11 9.83 -74.90
C ASP A 623 -9.17 11.04 -73.96
N LEU A 624 -8.00 11.45 -73.46
CA LEU A 624 -7.86 12.57 -72.54
C LEU A 624 -7.06 13.69 -73.20
N THR A 625 -7.45 14.93 -72.93
CA THR A 625 -6.62 16.10 -73.27
C THR A 625 -5.30 16.04 -72.49
N THR A 626 -4.29 16.81 -72.89
CA THR A 626 -3.01 16.91 -72.15
C THR A 626 -3.23 17.26 -70.67
N SER A 627 -4.20 18.14 -70.38
CA SER A 627 -4.58 18.48 -69.00
C SER A 627 -5.25 17.31 -68.29
N GLY A 628 -6.11 16.56 -68.99
CA GLY A 628 -6.73 15.33 -68.51
C GLY A 628 -5.72 14.24 -68.18
N THR A 629 -4.68 14.07 -68.99
CA THR A 629 -3.58 13.12 -68.73
C THR A 629 -2.85 13.46 -67.44
N TYR A 630 -2.52 14.73 -67.19
CA TYR A 630 -1.89 15.14 -65.91
C TYR A 630 -2.82 14.96 -64.70
N ILE A 631 -4.12 15.22 -64.86
CA ILE A 631 -5.12 14.99 -63.80
C ILE A 631 -5.25 13.49 -63.48
N GLU A 632 -5.32 12.64 -64.50
CA GLU A 632 -5.36 11.19 -64.33
C GLU A 632 -4.06 10.66 -63.69
N MET A 633 -2.89 11.14 -64.13
CA MET A 633 -1.61 10.79 -63.52
C MET A 633 -1.57 11.15 -62.03
N ALA A 634 -2.10 12.30 -61.63
CA ALA A 634 -2.20 12.69 -60.22
C ALA A 634 -3.15 11.77 -59.44
N SER A 635 -4.34 11.49 -59.97
CA SER A 635 -5.33 10.58 -59.37
C SER A 635 -4.76 9.16 -59.16
N ARG A 636 -4.04 8.61 -60.15
CA ARG A 636 -3.38 7.30 -60.08
C ARG A 636 -2.31 7.18 -58.99
N VAL A 637 -1.87 8.29 -58.40
CA VAL A 637 -0.97 8.29 -57.25
C VAL A 637 -1.76 8.56 -55.96
N THR A 638 -2.55 9.64 -55.92
CA THR A 638 -3.17 10.10 -54.68
C THR A 638 -4.30 9.20 -54.20
N GLU A 639 -5.15 8.71 -55.10
CA GLU A 639 -6.35 7.97 -54.74
C GLU A 639 -6.03 6.53 -54.28
N PRO A 640 -5.13 5.77 -54.94
CA PRO A 640 -4.68 4.48 -54.43
C PRO A 640 -3.97 4.55 -53.08
N ILE A 641 -3.23 5.64 -52.79
CA ILE A 641 -2.62 5.85 -51.45
C ILE A 641 -3.71 5.98 -50.38
N LEU A 642 -4.77 6.76 -50.64
CA LEU A 642 -5.89 6.91 -49.71
C LEU A 642 -6.66 5.61 -49.53
N LEU A 643 -6.88 4.85 -50.60
CA LEU A 643 -7.47 3.52 -50.54
C LEU A 643 -6.57 2.57 -49.72
N GLY A 644 -5.26 2.58 -49.95
CA GLY A 644 -4.28 1.80 -49.18
C GLY A 644 -4.29 2.14 -47.69
N LEU A 645 -4.38 3.43 -47.33
CA LEU A 645 -4.55 3.88 -45.94
C LEU A 645 -5.87 3.42 -45.33
N ALA A 646 -6.95 3.39 -46.11
CA ALA A 646 -8.24 2.86 -45.65
C ALA A 646 -8.18 1.35 -45.39
N VAL A 647 -7.58 0.58 -46.32
CA VAL A 647 -7.38 -0.86 -46.18
C VAL A 647 -6.48 -1.18 -44.99
N LEU A 648 -5.39 -0.42 -44.79
CA LEU A 648 -4.52 -0.57 -43.63
C LEU A 648 -5.28 -0.34 -42.31
N ALA A 649 -6.13 0.69 -42.27
CA ALA A 649 -6.96 0.99 -41.11
C ALA A 649 -8.01 -0.09 -40.84
N VAL A 650 -8.60 -0.69 -41.88
CA VAL A 650 -9.52 -1.83 -41.76
C VAL A 650 -8.76 -3.06 -41.25
N ARG A 651 -7.59 -3.37 -41.80
CA ARG A 651 -6.75 -4.49 -41.34
C ARG A 651 -6.39 -4.34 -39.86
N ASN A 652 -5.97 -3.15 -39.44
CA ASN A 652 -5.67 -2.83 -38.04
C ASN A 652 -6.92 -2.83 -37.14
N ARG A 653 -8.12 -2.90 -37.71
CA ARG A 653 -9.39 -3.04 -36.98
C ARG A 653 -9.90 -4.49 -36.96
N VAL A 654 -9.58 -5.29 -37.98
CA VAL A 654 -9.98 -6.71 -38.09
C VAL A 654 -8.98 -7.63 -37.38
N LYS A 655 -7.71 -7.23 -37.25
CA LYS A 655 -6.75 -7.88 -36.34
C LYS A 655 -7.08 -7.70 -34.85
N ARG A 656 -8.05 -6.83 -34.52
CA ARG A 656 -8.47 -6.53 -33.15
C ARG A 656 -9.41 -7.57 -32.59
#